data_AF-A0A8H4JUE5-F1
#
_entry.id   AF-A0A8H4JUE5-F1
#
_cell.length_a   1.000
_cell.length_b   1.000
_cell.length_c   1.000
_cell.angle_alpha   90.00
_cell.angle_beta   90.00
_cell.angle_gamma   90.00
#
_symmetry.space_group_name_H-M   'P 1'
#
loop_
_entity.id
_entity.type
_entity.pdbx_description
1 polymer ?
#
loop_
_entity_poly.entity_id
_entity_poly.type
_entity_poly.pdbx_seq_one_letter_code
_entity_poly.pdbx_strand_id
1 'polypeptide(L)'
;MDSSSKTGFMRAVQWEGNVRDMSVNIIPRPKLIEPEDAVVRITTSAICGSDLHIYHGLFGTEDKFGVGHEAVGIVEEVGPAVDFLKPGDRVLILAFAEDGNLLPKPSMLVTDQPIIGLGLGGMFHGDTGLQAEYARIPWADSSLAKLPDKLDDKEWLPLTDAFPTGWTAISFSGFEAGDTVAVFGAGAIGLMAAYSAIIRGAAHVYVIDHVASRLAKAASIGAQPINFTRGGKASDQILALRPQGVTRAIDAVGEVCLNDDLKPQQDYILREAVKITTSGGGIGVIGVHITALVTEFGGRGVVHKPDLKAEIKFPIAEAWIKGIRIQGGLVDIKGNIKALVELVKSGRARPGFIFSNEYSLEDAPIAYRRFEQWEETKVTLKGARKPSDEHTLEIRNGSNGAQGTNALFFTLAVVFIVLIYAWLAYVLGNGSLRHIPGPWYCKVSSIPLSIYEILCRRNNIILGLNKKYGPMVQISPNEVLIADFEAPKQIHGTKHHWAKSDYFDHFMGLTSWCPLDNITFLVLGPNHGTHAVDQTCTERGILKGLKYQQFIGPLRYRYTRLYKYGSRLLQRVSSRFQYLSADKEFPTWCEKKFFAALKDPQLNESHSLVRHLWKLKEDVAHDGSIDVPYMAAEVLDNIDAAEATIAVTATYLIWKLTEAPEWLDKIRQELFVLPKQDDGCPPFSDIYTRVTSLEACLREVYRMHPSSSGKNERVVPLGGRILV
;
A
#
# COMPACT_ATOMS: atom_id res chain seq x y z
N MET A 1 24.69 27.43 -23.78
CA MET A 1 23.65 27.00 -24.74
C MET A 1 23.46 25.52 -24.50
N ASP A 2 22.33 25.19 -23.90
CA ASP A 2 22.00 23.86 -23.36
C ASP A 2 21.52 22.93 -24.49
N SER A 3 22.02 21.70 -24.49
CA SER A 3 21.87 20.70 -25.55
C SER A 3 20.64 19.80 -25.33
N SER A 4 19.49 20.38 -24.95
CA SER A 4 18.34 19.61 -24.46
C SER A 4 17.11 19.59 -25.39
N SER A 5 17.27 19.82 -26.70
CA SER A 5 16.20 19.52 -27.67
C SER A 5 16.19 18.02 -28.03
N LYS A 6 15.76 17.17 -27.10
CA LYS A 6 15.38 15.78 -27.40
C LYS A 6 13.89 15.73 -27.68
N THR A 7 13.51 15.11 -28.79
CA THR A 7 12.25 15.29 -29.54
C THR A 7 10.99 15.26 -28.69
N GLY A 8 10.05 16.19 -28.91
CA GLY A 8 8.77 16.27 -28.18
C GLY A 8 7.76 15.15 -28.47
N PHE A 9 8.17 14.13 -29.23
CA PHE A 9 7.35 12.99 -29.67
C PHE A 9 8.06 11.67 -29.36
N MET A 10 7.30 10.58 -29.31
CA MET A 10 7.73 9.22 -29.07
C MET A 10 6.87 8.23 -29.85
N ARG A 11 7.31 6.99 -29.97
CA ARG A 11 6.54 5.88 -30.54
C ARG A 11 5.83 5.10 -29.45
N ALA A 12 4.60 4.68 -29.75
CA ALA A 12 3.80 3.84 -28.87
C ALA A 12 2.88 2.94 -29.69
N VAL A 13 2.63 1.73 -29.18
CA VAL A 13 1.58 0.86 -29.69
C VAL A 13 0.24 1.42 -29.23
N GLN A 14 -0.69 1.57 -30.18
CA GLN A 14 -2.04 2.03 -29.92
C GLN A 14 -3.07 1.02 -30.40
N TRP A 15 -4.14 0.92 -29.63
CA TRP A 15 -5.41 0.39 -30.08
C TRP A 15 -6.09 1.41 -30.99
N GLU A 16 -6.55 0.98 -32.16
CA GLU A 16 -7.09 1.86 -33.20
C GLU A 16 -8.62 2.03 -33.16
N GLY A 17 -9.30 1.40 -32.20
CA GLY A 17 -10.77 1.39 -32.10
C GLY A 17 -11.43 0.18 -32.76
N ASN A 18 -10.67 -0.67 -33.47
CA ASN A 18 -11.21 -1.81 -34.22
C ASN A 18 -10.59 -3.15 -33.80
N VAL A 19 -11.41 -4.20 -33.83
CA VAL A 19 -10.98 -5.58 -33.55
C VAL A 19 -9.79 -5.96 -34.42
N ARG A 20 -8.75 -6.50 -33.78
CA ARG A 20 -7.48 -6.93 -34.34
C ARG A 20 -6.66 -5.81 -35.00
N ASP A 21 -6.90 -4.56 -34.62
CA ASP A 21 -6.21 -3.40 -35.15
C ASP A 21 -5.34 -2.73 -34.07
N MET A 22 -4.05 -3.06 -34.12
CA MET A 22 -3.00 -2.44 -33.31
C MET A 22 -1.98 -1.83 -34.26
N SER A 23 -1.58 -0.60 -33.99
CA SER A 23 -0.60 0.11 -34.80
C SER A 23 0.47 0.78 -33.94
N VAL A 24 1.60 1.13 -34.56
CA VAL A 24 2.67 1.87 -33.90
C VAL A 24 2.64 3.30 -34.40
N ASN A 25 2.28 4.21 -33.50
CA ASN A 25 2.04 5.61 -33.82
C ASN A 25 3.09 6.51 -33.17
N ILE A 26 3.34 7.66 -33.80
CA ILE A 26 4.14 8.75 -33.22
C ILE A 26 3.19 9.66 -32.44
N ILE A 27 3.38 9.75 -31.13
CA ILE A 27 2.57 10.55 -30.21
C ILE A 27 3.44 11.51 -29.39
N PRO A 28 2.88 12.57 -28.79
CA PRO A 28 3.64 13.44 -27.92
C PRO A 28 4.30 12.65 -26.78
N ARG A 29 5.55 13.01 -26.45
CA ARG A 29 6.25 12.42 -25.30
C ARG A 29 5.51 12.85 -24.01
N PRO A 30 5.28 11.93 -23.06
CA PRO A 30 4.64 12.26 -21.79
C PRO A 30 5.45 13.29 -21.02
N LYS A 31 4.74 14.11 -20.26
CA LYS A 31 5.29 15.08 -19.31
C LYS A 31 4.74 14.76 -17.93
N LEU A 32 5.43 15.24 -16.89
CA LEU A 32 4.87 15.26 -15.55
C LEU A 32 3.60 16.13 -15.55
N ILE A 33 2.53 15.62 -14.92
CA ILE A 33 1.29 16.37 -14.73
C ILE A 33 1.12 16.66 -13.24
N GLU A 34 1.28 15.63 -12.40
CA GLU A 34 1.15 15.72 -10.95
C GLU A 34 2.51 15.64 -10.24
N PRO A 35 2.64 16.22 -9.03
CA PRO A 35 3.87 16.21 -8.24
C PRO A 35 4.40 14.81 -7.91
N GLU A 36 3.53 13.81 -7.84
CA GLU A 36 3.86 12.41 -7.51
C GLU A 36 4.17 11.57 -8.76
N ASP A 37 4.09 12.13 -9.96
CA ASP A 37 4.35 11.41 -11.19
C ASP A 37 5.85 11.12 -11.41
N ALA A 38 6.13 10.10 -12.22
CA ALA A 38 7.42 9.93 -12.87
C ALA A 38 7.25 9.74 -14.38
N VAL A 39 8.22 10.22 -15.16
CA VAL A 39 8.38 9.81 -16.56
C VAL A 39 9.44 8.71 -16.59
N VAL A 40 9.06 7.53 -17.09
CA VAL A 40 9.93 6.37 -17.23
C VAL A 40 10.21 6.15 -18.71
N ARG A 41 11.49 6.04 -19.08
CA ARG A 41 11.90 5.52 -20.38
C ARG A 41 11.83 4.00 -20.34
N ILE A 42 10.94 3.43 -21.14
CA ILE A 42 10.72 1.99 -21.19
C ILE A 42 11.92 1.34 -21.87
N THR A 43 12.50 0.32 -21.24
CA THR A 43 13.57 -0.49 -21.83
C THR A 43 13.01 -1.73 -22.49
N THR A 44 12.07 -2.39 -21.81
CA THR A 44 11.41 -3.60 -22.28
C THR A 44 9.97 -3.61 -21.76
N SER A 45 9.01 -3.92 -22.64
CA SER A 45 7.62 -4.19 -22.28
C SER A 45 7.19 -5.59 -22.74
N ALA A 46 6.02 -6.05 -22.34
CA ALA A 46 5.45 -7.32 -22.78
C ALA A 46 4.02 -7.19 -23.28
N ILE A 47 3.58 -8.23 -24.01
CA ILE A 47 2.18 -8.46 -24.37
C ILE A 47 1.58 -9.45 -23.37
N CYS A 48 0.46 -9.10 -22.75
CA CYS A 48 -0.32 -9.94 -21.85
C CYS A 48 -1.52 -10.59 -22.54
N GLY A 49 -2.07 -11.65 -21.95
CA GLY A 49 -3.35 -12.21 -22.37
C GLY A 49 -4.49 -11.18 -22.27
N SER A 50 -4.44 -10.29 -21.28
CA SER A 50 -5.40 -9.19 -21.15
C SER A 50 -5.34 -8.20 -22.31
N ASP A 51 -4.17 -8.01 -22.92
CA ASP A 51 -4.06 -7.18 -24.13
C ASP A 51 -4.75 -7.85 -25.32
N LEU A 52 -4.87 -9.18 -25.36
CA LEU A 52 -5.68 -9.87 -26.37
C LEU A 52 -7.18 -9.68 -26.14
N HIS A 53 -7.64 -9.51 -24.90
CA HIS A 53 -9.02 -9.10 -24.64
C HIS A 53 -9.32 -7.71 -25.24
N ILE A 54 -8.36 -6.77 -25.17
CA ILE A 54 -8.46 -5.49 -25.90
C ILE A 54 -8.41 -5.73 -27.41
N TYR A 55 -7.41 -6.50 -27.89
CA TYR A 55 -7.22 -6.82 -29.31
C TYR A 55 -8.47 -7.44 -29.95
N HIS A 56 -9.22 -8.26 -29.21
CA HIS A 56 -10.46 -8.88 -29.65
C HIS A 56 -11.71 -7.99 -29.47
N GLY A 57 -11.56 -6.79 -28.90
CA GLY A 57 -12.64 -5.84 -28.66
C GLY A 57 -13.51 -6.16 -27.44
N LEU A 58 -13.02 -6.98 -26.50
CA LEU A 58 -13.73 -7.36 -25.27
C LEU A 58 -13.59 -6.31 -24.16
N PHE A 59 -12.41 -5.68 -24.06
CA PHE A 59 -12.12 -4.58 -23.11
C PHE A 59 -11.81 -3.24 -23.81
N GLY A 60 -11.82 -3.22 -25.15
CA GLY A 60 -11.48 -2.05 -25.96
C GLY A 60 -12.66 -1.12 -26.21
N THR A 61 -12.40 0.19 -26.31
CA THR A 61 -13.38 1.23 -26.65
C THR A 61 -13.31 1.57 -28.15
N GLU A 62 -14.21 2.40 -28.68
CA GLU A 62 -14.02 2.97 -30.03
C GLU A 62 -12.92 4.04 -30.05
N ASP A 63 -12.53 4.55 -28.88
CA ASP A 63 -11.48 5.56 -28.73
C ASP A 63 -10.08 4.93 -28.87
N LYS A 64 -9.15 5.69 -29.47
CA LYS A 64 -7.75 5.27 -29.56
C LYS A 64 -7.03 5.54 -28.25
N PHE A 65 -6.22 4.58 -27.81
CA PHE A 65 -5.40 4.72 -26.61
C PHE A 65 -4.13 3.87 -26.69
N GLY A 66 -3.12 4.20 -25.87
CA GLY A 66 -1.89 3.43 -25.78
C GLY A 66 -2.10 2.14 -24.98
N VAL A 67 -1.53 1.03 -25.42
CA VAL A 67 -1.80 -0.30 -24.83
C VAL A 67 -0.64 -0.87 -24.02
N GLY A 68 -0.96 -1.87 -23.19
CA GLY A 68 -0.03 -2.70 -22.43
C GLY A 68 0.30 -2.19 -21.04
N HIS A 69 0.45 -3.13 -20.12
CA HIS A 69 0.56 -2.91 -18.66
C HIS A 69 1.78 -3.59 -18.02
N GLU A 70 2.70 -4.13 -18.83
CA GLU A 70 3.88 -4.82 -18.33
C GLU A 70 5.15 -4.17 -18.87
N ALA A 71 5.92 -3.50 -18.02
CA ALA A 71 7.19 -2.91 -18.42
C ALA A 71 8.24 -2.80 -17.33
N VAL A 72 9.49 -2.78 -17.78
CA VAL A 72 10.68 -2.35 -17.04
C VAL A 72 11.25 -1.12 -17.76
N GLY A 73 11.83 -0.21 -17.00
CA GLY A 73 12.40 1.00 -17.56
C GLY A 73 13.40 1.69 -16.65
N ILE A 74 13.79 2.88 -17.07
CA ILE A 74 14.70 3.76 -16.35
C ILE A 74 13.97 5.10 -16.13
N VAL A 75 13.94 5.56 -14.89
CA VAL A 75 13.36 6.86 -14.54
C VAL A 75 14.12 7.96 -15.27
N GLU A 76 13.42 8.79 -16.03
CA GLU A 76 13.99 9.97 -16.71
C GLU A 76 13.73 11.24 -15.91
N GLU A 77 12.53 11.37 -15.37
CA GLU A 77 12.07 12.56 -14.65
C GLU A 77 11.16 12.14 -13.50
N VAL A 78 11.20 12.87 -12.39
CA VAL A 78 10.30 12.67 -11.25
C VAL A 78 9.73 14.00 -10.82
N GLY A 79 8.48 13.99 -10.39
CA GLY A 79 7.85 15.15 -9.79
C GLY A 79 8.42 15.48 -8.40
N PRO A 80 8.22 16.70 -7.90
CA PRO A 80 8.80 17.18 -6.65
C PRO A 80 8.27 16.48 -5.39
N ALA A 81 7.20 15.66 -5.48
CA ALA A 81 6.66 14.90 -4.36
C ALA A 81 7.09 13.41 -4.38
N VAL A 82 7.92 13.00 -5.34
CA VAL A 82 8.52 11.66 -5.39
C VAL A 82 9.74 11.62 -4.47
N ASP A 83 9.69 10.77 -3.44
CA ASP A 83 10.63 10.72 -2.32
C ASP A 83 11.68 9.59 -2.47
N PHE A 84 11.37 8.47 -3.15
CA PHE A 84 12.24 7.27 -3.16
C PHE A 84 12.95 6.99 -4.49
N LEU A 85 12.55 7.66 -5.56
CA LEU A 85 13.09 7.46 -6.91
C LEU A 85 13.80 8.71 -7.41
N LYS A 86 14.75 8.51 -8.33
CA LYS A 86 15.44 9.60 -9.01
C LYS A 86 15.76 9.24 -10.46
N PRO A 87 15.99 10.22 -11.34
CA PRO A 87 16.48 9.98 -12.69
C PRO A 87 17.69 9.03 -12.71
N GLY A 88 17.66 8.08 -13.64
CA GLY A 88 18.65 7.01 -13.79
C GLY A 88 18.37 5.74 -13.00
N ASP A 89 17.42 5.73 -12.06
CA ASP A 89 17.04 4.50 -11.36
C ASP A 89 16.31 3.54 -12.32
N ARG A 90 16.73 2.27 -12.33
CA ARG A 90 16.04 1.19 -13.05
C ARG A 90 14.86 0.70 -12.22
N VAL A 91 13.69 0.62 -12.84
CA VAL A 91 12.42 0.38 -12.16
C VAL A 91 11.57 -0.64 -12.92
N LEU A 92 10.84 -1.43 -12.15
CA LEU A 92 9.73 -2.25 -12.60
C LEU A 92 8.44 -1.45 -12.42
N ILE A 93 7.57 -1.48 -13.44
CA ILE A 93 6.30 -0.74 -13.46
C ILE A 93 5.16 -1.72 -13.16
N LEU A 94 4.42 -1.50 -12.08
CA LEU A 94 3.27 -2.34 -11.73
C LEU A 94 2.12 -2.07 -12.72
N ALA A 95 1.36 -3.11 -13.08
CA ALA A 95 0.27 -3.01 -14.04
C ALA A 95 -0.85 -2.02 -13.63
N PHE A 96 -1.01 -1.81 -12.32
CA PHE A 96 -1.95 -0.86 -11.75
C PHE A 96 -1.18 0.20 -10.97
N ALA A 97 -1.43 1.47 -11.31
CA ALA A 97 -0.99 2.62 -10.53
C ALA A 97 -2.06 2.96 -9.48
N GLU A 98 -1.63 3.14 -8.24
CA GLU A 98 -2.51 3.44 -7.09
C GLU A 98 -1.80 4.40 -6.11
N ASP A 99 -2.57 5.23 -5.41
CA ASP A 99 -2.06 6.27 -4.49
C ASP A 99 -1.48 5.73 -3.16
N GLY A 100 -1.48 4.42 -2.97
CA GLY A 100 -0.92 3.74 -1.80
C GLY A 100 -1.77 3.80 -0.53
N ASN A 101 -2.98 4.37 -0.58
CA ASN A 101 -3.92 4.40 0.56
C ASN A 101 -4.86 3.19 0.61
N LEU A 102 -4.76 2.27 -0.34
CA LEU A 102 -5.58 1.07 -0.37
C LEU A 102 -5.01 -0.01 0.56
N LEU A 103 -5.68 -0.21 1.70
CA LEU A 103 -5.70 -1.50 2.39
C LEU A 103 -6.11 -2.59 1.38
N PRO A 104 -5.68 -3.85 1.55
CA PRO A 104 -6.04 -4.94 0.65
C PRO A 104 -7.56 -5.19 0.71
N LYS A 105 -8.32 -4.45 -0.12
CA LYS A 105 -9.71 -4.72 -0.40
C LYS A 105 -9.77 -5.30 -1.81
N PRO A 106 -10.24 -6.54 -2.00
CA PRO A 106 -10.32 -7.20 -3.30
C PRO A 106 -11.49 -6.67 -4.16
N SER A 107 -11.76 -5.36 -4.15
CA SER A 107 -12.79 -4.75 -5.00
C SER A 107 -12.16 -3.74 -5.95
N MET A 108 -11.51 -4.25 -6.99
CA MET A 108 -11.10 -3.46 -8.16
C MET A 108 -12.25 -3.23 -9.16
N LEU A 109 -13.50 -3.57 -8.80
CA LEU A 109 -14.67 -3.08 -9.51
C LEU A 109 -14.89 -1.60 -9.12
N VAL A 110 -14.31 -0.73 -9.95
CA VAL A 110 -14.68 0.66 -10.26
C VAL A 110 -16.08 1.00 -9.71
N THR A 111 -16.19 1.89 -8.72
CA THR A 111 -16.55 3.30 -9.01
C THR A 111 -15.86 4.37 -8.14
N ASP A 112 -15.20 4.02 -7.03
CA ASP A 112 -14.89 5.03 -5.99
C ASP A 112 -13.42 5.08 -5.53
N GLN A 113 -12.48 4.40 -6.21
CA GLN A 113 -11.06 4.34 -5.79
C GLN A 113 -10.11 4.83 -6.90
N PRO A 114 -9.02 5.56 -6.55
CA PRO A 114 -8.05 6.08 -7.51
C PRO A 114 -7.08 4.98 -7.97
N ILE A 115 -7.58 4.00 -8.72
CA ILE A 115 -6.76 2.96 -9.38
C ILE A 115 -6.76 3.21 -10.88
N ILE A 116 -5.56 3.16 -11.50
CA ILE A 116 -5.38 3.30 -12.94
C ILE A 116 -4.69 2.04 -13.48
N GLY A 117 -5.40 1.27 -14.31
CA GLY A 117 -4.83 0.12 -15.01
C GLY A 117 -4.12 0.58 -16.29
N LEU A 118 -2.80 0.67 -16.25
CA LEU A 118 -1.99 1.30 -17.31
C LEU A 118 -2.18 0.58 -18.65
N GLY A 119 -2.69 1.26 -19.67
CA GLY A 119 -2.90 0.68 -21.00
C GLY A 119 -4.00 -0.38 -21.07
N LEU A 120 -4.93 -0.38 -20.10
CA LEU A 120 -6.11 -1.24 -20.06
C LEU A 120 -7.40 -0.52 -20.50
N GLY A 121 -7.28 0.70 -21.02
CA GLY A 121 -8.39 1.48 -21.60
C GLY A 121 -9.35 2.08 -20.57
N GLY A 122 -10.48 2.59 -21.06
CA GLY A 122 -11.42 3.38 -20.27
C GLY A 122 -12.05 2.65 -19.08
N MET A 123 -12.14 1.31 -19.11
CA MET A 123 -12.63 0.49 -17.99
C MET A 123 -11.77 0.66 -16.74
N PHE A 124 -10.47 0.85 -16.90
CA PHE A 124 -9.52 1.02 -15.79
C PHE A 124 -8.86 2.40 -15.79
N HIS A 125 -9.50 3.39 -16.43
CA HIS A 125 -9.04 4.79 -16.51
C HIS A 125 -7.59 4.94 -17.00
N GLY A 126 -7.12 4.02 -17.84
CA GLY A 126 -5.71 3.89 -18.18
C GLY A 126 -5.42 3.96 -19.67
N ASP A 127 -5.48 5.16 -20.22
CA ASP A 127 -5.18 5.41 -21.64
C ASP A 127 -3.66 5.48 -21.92
N THR A 128 -2.84 5.45 -20.87
CA THR A 128 -1.37 5.46 -20.95
C THR A 128 -0.83 4.03 -20.98
N GLY A 129 -0.51 3.54 -22.18
CA GLY A 129 0.12 2.23 -22.38
C GLY A 129 1.62 2.20 -22.15
N LEU A 130 2.11 1.05 -21.72
CA LEU A 130 3.52 0.76 -21.45
C LEU A 130 4.24 0.13 -22.63
N GLN A 131 3.53 -0.25 -23.70
CA GLN A 131 4.14 -0.61 -24.98
C GLN A 131 4.50 0.66 -25.75
N ALA A 132 5.46 1.42 -25.21
CA ALA A 132 5.90 2.70 -25.72
C ALA A 132 7.38 2.93 -25.45
N GLU A 133 7.93 4.04 -25.96
CA GLU A 133 9.30 4.46 -25.63
C GLU A 133 9.39 5.14 -24.24
N TYR A 134 8.34 5.86 -23.85
CA TYR A 134 8.24 6.52 -22.54
C TYR A 134 6.81 6.40 -22.01
N ALA A 135 6.65 6.41 -20.69
CA ALA A 135 5.34 6.44 -20.04
C ALA A 135 5.36 7.39 -18.84
N ARG A 136 4.24 8.09 -18.61
CA ARG A 136 3.98 8.79 -17.35
C ARG A 136 3.37 7.79 -16.37
N ILE A 137 3.95 7.68 -15.20
CA ILE A 137 3.50 6.76 -14.15
C ILE A 137 3.02 7.59 -12.96
N PRO A 138 1.70 7.61 -12.69
CA PRO A 138 1.13 8.25 -11.51
C PRO A 138 1.57 7.57 -10.22
N TRP A 139 1.66 8.35 -9.14
CA TRP A 139 2.05 7.88 -7.81
C TRP A 139 3.32 7.01 -7.86
N ALA A 140 4.40 7.57 -8.39
CA ALA A 140 5.60 6.84 -8.76
C ALA A 140 6.18 6.00 -7.61
N ASP A 141 6.18 6.51 -6.38
CA ASP A 141 6.71 5.82 -5.21
C ASP A 141 5.92 4.56 -4.82
N SER A 142 4.64 4.47 -5.17
CA SER A 142 3.79 3.29 -4.93
C SER A 142 3.67 2.39 -6.16
N SER A 143 3.74 2.96 -7.37
CA SER A 143 3.54 2.26 -8.64
C SER A 143 4.82 1.68 -9.25
N LEU A 144 6.00 2.10 -8.77
CA LEU A 144 7.29 1.65 -9.27
C LEU A 144 8.10 0.91 -8.19
N ALA A 145 8.70 -0.21 -8.58
CA ALA A 145 9.63 -0.95 -7.73
C ALA A 145 11.05 -0.85 -8.29
N LYS A 146 11.98 -0.31 -7.49
CA LYS A 146 13.39 -0.19 -7.89
C LYS A 146 14.05 -1.55 -8.05
N LEU A 147 14.75 -1.76 -9.16
CA LEU A 147 15.44 -3.00 -9.51
C LEU A 147 16.95 -2.93 -9.22
N PRO A 148 17.59 -4.05 -8.87
CA PRO A 148 19.05 -4.15 -8.83
C PRO A 148 19.66 -4.36 -10.23
N ASP A 149 20.87 -3.84 -10.45
CA ASP A 149 21.47 -3.70 -11.80
C ASP A 149 21.98 -5.00 -12.46
N LYS A 150 21.77 -6.19 -11.89
CA LYS A 150 22.56 -7.39 -12.25
C LYS A 150 21.88 -8.41 -13.19
N LEU A 151 20.55 -8.38 -13.34
CA LEU A 151 19.82 -9.37 -14.14
C LEU A 151 19.11 -8.71 -15.34
N ASP A 152 18.94 -9.50 -16.41
CA ASP A 152 18.21 -9.12 -17.63
C ASP A 152 16.76 -8.70 -17.34
N ASP A 153 16.19 -7.80 -18.15
CA ASP A 153 14.81 -7.33 -17.99
C ASP A 153 13.81 -8.50 -17.98
N LYS A 154 14.06 -9.58 -18.74
CA LYS A 154 13.19 -10.76 -18.80
C LYS A 154 13.04 -11.49 -17.46
N GLU A 155 14.00 -11.37 -16.54
CA GLU A 155 13.87 -11.97 -15.22
C GLU A 155 13.00 -11.13 -14.26
N TRP A 156 12.82 -9.85 -14.58
CA TRP A 156 12.03 -8.93 -13.76
C TRP A 156 10.64 -8.71 -14.34
N LEU A 157 10.52 -8.65 -15.66
CA LEU A 157 9.29 -8.28 -16.34
C LEU A 157 8.07 -9.11 -15.91
N PRO A 158 8.15 -10.43 -15.65
CA PRO A 158 7.01 -11.18 -15.14
C PRO A 158 6.48 -10.70 -13.79
N LEU A 159 7.27 -9.96 -12.99
CA LEU A 159 6.85 -9.44 -11.70
C LEU A 159 5.90 -8.24 -11.81
N THR A 160 5.74 -7.65 -12.99
CA THR A 160 4.79 -6.55 -13.22
C THR A 160 3.33 -7.00 -13.13
N ASP A 161 3.07 -8.28 -13.43
CA ASP A 161 1.74 -8.90 -13.43
C ASP A 161 1.84 -10.43 -13.30
N ALA A 162 2.37 -11.11 -14.32
CA ALA A 162 2.18 -12.56 -14.49
C ALA A 162 2.60 -13.43 -13.30
N PHE A 163 3.73 -13.11 -12.66
CA PHE A 163 4.25 -13.87 -11.53
C PHE A 163 3.44 -13.61 -10.23
N PRO A 164 3.18 -12.36 -9.80
CA PRO A 164 2.20 -12.06 -8.75
C PRO A 164 0.83 -12.72 -8.96
N THR A 165 0.33 -12.71 -10.20
CA THR A 165 -0.96 -13.31 -10.57
C THR A 165 -0.93 -14.83 -10.40
N GLY A 166 0.10 -15.51 -10.93
CA GLY A 166 0.29 -16.94 -10.72
C GLY A 166 0.52 -17.31 -9.26
N TRP A 167 1.25 -16.50 -8.51
CA TRP A 167 1.51 -16.68 -7.07
C TRP A 167 0.22 -16.61 -6.25
N THR A 168 -0.62 -15.63 -6.56
CA THR A 168 -1.92 -15.42 -5.90
C THR A 168 -2.92 -16.51 -6.27
N ALA A 169 -2.93 -16.96 -7.53
CA ALA A 169 -3.79 -18.06 -7.97
C ALA A 169 -3.58 -19.33 -7.11
N ILE A 170 -2.32 -19.67 -6.82
CA ILE A 170 -1.98 -20.78 -5.92
C ILE A 170 -2.52 -20.51 -4.50
N SER A 171 -2.38 -19.29 -3.98
CA SER A 171 -2.92 -18.94 -2.65
C SER A 171 -4.44 -19.03 -2.57
N PHE A 172 -5.17 -18.64 -3.63
CA PHE A 172 -6.63 -18.75 -3.69
C PHE A 172 -7.13 -20.19 -3.59
N SER A 173 -6.38 -21.15 -4.12
CA SER A 173 -6.73 -22.57 -3.98
C SER A 173 -6.63 -23.09 -2.54
N GLY A 174 -6.05 -22.32 -1.61
CA GLY A 174 -5.77 -22.75 -0.24
C GLY A 174 -4.53 -23.66 -0.15
N PHE A 175 -3.59 -23.50 -1.07
CA PHE A 175 -2.39 -24.34 -1.19
C PHE A 175 -1.53 -24.38 0.08
N GLU A 176 -1.08 -25.59 0.41
CA GLU A 176 -0.07 -25.89 1.41
C GLU A 176 1.10 -26.68 0.80
N ALA A 177 2.29 -26.58 1.40
CA ALA A 177 3.43 -27.36 0.94
C ALA A 177 3.14 -28.87 1.04
N GLY A 178 3.51 -29.63 0.01
CA GLY A 178 3.14 -31.04 -0.15
C GLY A 178 1.86 -31.28 -0.95
N ASP A 179 1.08 -30.24 -1.25
CA ASP A 179 -0.10 -30.39 -2.09
C ASP A 179 0.25 -30.83 -3.52
N THR A 180 -0.69 -31.53 -4.14
CA THR A 180 -0.68 -31.77 -5.60
C THR A 180 -1.58 -30.78 -6.31
N VAL A 181 -1.08 -30.24 -7.43
CA VAL A 181 -1.70 -29.12 -8.13
C VAL A 181 -1.96 -29.48 -9.59
N ALA A 182 -3.14 -29.12 -10.10
CA ALA A 182 -3.42 -29.09 -11.54
C ALA A 182 -3.68 -27.65 -11.99
N VAL A 183 -2.97 -27.19 -13.01
CA VAL A 183 -3.14 -25.84 -13.58
C VAL A 183 -3.72 -25.95 -14.97
N PHE A 184 -4.94 -25.46 -15.16
CA PHE A 184 -5.57 -25.34 -16.45
C PHE A 184 -5.08 -24.07 -17.15
N GLY A 185 -4.48 -24.24 -18.33
CA GLY A 185 -3.81 -23.21 -19.11
C GLY A 185 -2.30 -23.23 -18.93
N ALA A 186 -1.56 -23.29 -20.05
CA ALA A 186 -0.11 -23.17 -20.11
C ALA A 186 0.34 -21.84 -20.72
N GLY A 187 -0.53 -20.82 -20.69
CA GLY A 187 -0.13 -19.43 -20.95
C GLY A 187 0.79 -18.88 -19.85
N ALA A 188 1.23 -17.62 -20.00
CA ALA A 188 2.14 -16.99 -19.04
C ALA A 188 1.67 -17.08 -17.58
N ILE A 189 0.39 -16.81 -17.31
CA ILE A 189 -0.20 -16.89 -15.96
C ILE A 189 -0.17 -18.33 -15.43
N GLY A 190 -0.62 -19.30 -16.23
CA GLY A 190 -0.64 -20.71 -15.82
C GLY A 190 0.75 -21.28 -15.58
N LEU A 191 1.73 -20.92 -16.42
CA LEU A 191 3.14 -21.27 -16.21
C LEU A 191 3.69 -20.64 -14.92
N MET A 192 3.33 -19.40 -14.62
CA MET A 192 3.70 -18.74 -13.36
C MET A 192 3.00 -19.35 -12.14
N ALA A 193 1.76 -19.82 -12.27
CA ALA A 193 1.06 -20.53 -11.21
C ALA A 193 1.72 -21.89 -10.93
N ALA A 194 2.02 -22.66 -11.98
CA ALA A 194 2.76 -23.92 -11.87
C ALA A 194 4.14 -23.70 -11.24
N TYR A 195 4.88 -22.69 -11.71
CA TYR A 195 6.19 -22.34 -11.17
C TYR A 195 6.10 -21.94 -9.69
N SER A 196 5.08 -21.14 -9.34
CA SER A 196 4.80 -20.75 -7.94
C SER A 196 4.51 -21.97 -7.06
N ALA A 197 3.71 -22.92 -7.53
CA ALA A 197 3.44 -24.16 -6.79
C ALA A 197 4.72 -24.95 -6.53
N ILE A 198 5.58 -25.10 -7.54
CA ILE A 198 6.85 -25.84 -7.43
C ILE A 198 7.77 -25.19 -6.40
N ILE A 199 8.04 -23.88 -6.51
CA ILE A 199 8.94 -23.19 -5.57
C ILE A 199 8.36 -23.06 -4.15
N ARG A 200 7.04 -23.22 -4.00
CA ARG A 200 6.35 -23.29 -2.69
C ARG A 200 6.26 -24.71 -2.13
N GLY A 201 6.83 -25.71 -2.81
CA GLY A 201 6.96 -27.07 -2.31
C GLY A 201 5.79 -28.00 -2.65
N ALA A 202 5.14 -27.82 -3.79
CA ALA A 202 4.15 -28.78 -4.28
C ALA A 202 4.78 -30.16 -4.48
N ALA A 203 4.09 -31.23 -4.09
CA ALA A 203 4.59 -32.59 -4.28
C ALA A 203 4.55 -33.01 -5.75
N HIS A 204 3.55 -32.52 -6.50
CA HIS A 204 3.41 -32.78 -7.93
C HIS A 204 2.59 -31.68 -8.59
N VAL A 205 2.95 -31.28 -9.81
CA VAL A 205 2.25 -30.23 -10.56
C VAL A 205 1.93 -30.73 -11.96
N TYR A 206 0.65 -30.72 -12.33
CA TYR A 206 0.18 -30.96 -13.68
C TYR A 206 -0.16 -29.63 -14.37
N VAL A 207 0.17 -29.50 -15.65
CA VAL A 207 -0.20 -28.33 -16.46
C VAL A 207 -0.96 -28.80 -17.69
N ILE A 208 -2.17 -28.29 -17.87
CA ILE A 208 -3.14 -28.75 -18.87
C ILE A 208 -3.28 -27.70 -19.97
N ASP A 209 -3.00 -28.07 -21.22
CA ASP A 209 -3.17 -27.22 -22.41
C ASP A 209 -3.23 -28.10 -23.68
N HIS A 210 -3.52 -27.55 -24.85
CA HIS A 210 -3.42 -28.25 -26.13
C HIS A 210 -2.20 -27.80 -26.95
N VAL A 211 -1.63 -26.63 -26.65
CA VAL A 211 -0.49 -26.04 -27.37
C VAL A 211 0.83 -26.67 -26.92
N ALA A 212 1.46 -27.43 -27.82
CA ALA A 212 2.65 -28.22 -27.51
C ALA A 212 3.85 -27.37 -27.03
N SER A 213 4.09 -26.20 -27.62
CA SER A 213 5.20 -25.31 -27.23
C SER A 213 5.04 -24.78 -25.79
N ARG A 214 3.81 -24.50 -25.38
CA ARG A 214 3.47 -24.07 -24.01
C ARG A 214 3.65 -25.22 -23.01
N LEU A 215 3.19 -26.42 -23.35
CA LEU A 215 3.40 -27.63 -22.55
C LEU A 215 4.89 -27.98 -22.40
N ALA A 216 5.71 -27.74 -23.42
CA ALA A 216 7.16 -27.94 -23.33
C ALA A 216 7.80 -26.98 -22.31
N LYS A 217 7.33 -25.73 -22.21
CA LYS A 217 7.77 -24.80 -21.15
C LYS A 217 7.34 -25.28 -19.76
N ALA A 218 6.13 -25.82 -19.61
CA ALA A 218 5.70 -26.42 -18.35
C ALA A 218 6.62 -27.60 -17.94
N ALA A 219 6.96 -28.47 -18.89
CA ALA A 219 7.91 -29.57 -18.65
C ALA A 219 9.30 -29.07 -18.22
N SER A 220 9.77 -27.96 -18.79
CA SER A 220 11.10 -27.39 -18.49
C SER A 220 11.30 -26.96 -17.03
N ILE A 221 10.21 -26.70 -16.30
CA ILE A 221 10.23 -26.36 -14.88
C ILE A 221 9.91 -27.54 -13.95
N GLY A 222 9.75 -28.75 -14.51
CA GLY A 222 9.46 -29.97 -13.76
C GLY A 222 7.96 -30.26 -13.56
N ALA A 223 7.06 -29.49 -14.18
CA ALA A 223 5.64 -29.84 -14.18
C ALA A 223 5.34 -30.93 -15.21
N GLN A 224 4.34 -31.76 -14.94
CA GLN A 224 3.88 -32.79 -15.86
C GLN A 224 2.86 -32.22 -16.85
N PRO A 225 3.18 -32.15 -18.16
CA PRO A 225 2.24 -31.65 -19.15
C PRO A 225 1.11 -32.67 -19.42
N ILE A 226 -0.11 -32.19 -19.53
CA ILE A 226 -1.30 -32.94 -19.94
C ILE A 226 -1.87 -32.29 -21.20
N ASN A 227 -1.95 -33.05 -22.28
CA ASN A 227 -2.57 -32.58 -23.51
C ASN A 227 -3.99 -33.12 -23.65
N PHE A 228 -5.00 -32.27 -23.42
CA PHE A 228 -6.40 -32.70 -23.41
C PHE A 228 -6.97 -33.02 -24.80
N THR A 229 -6.24 -32.71 -25.89
CA THR A 229 -6.59 -33.16 -27.26
C THR A 229 -5.97 -34.52 -27.60
N ARG A 230 -5.11 -35.05 -26.74
CA ARG A 230 -4.40 -36.32 -26.94
C ARG A 230 -4.59 -37.21 -25.70
N GLY A 231 -5.53 -38.15 -25.77
CA GLY A 231 -5.81 -39.06 -24.65
C GLY A 231 -7.10 -38.77 -23.89
N GLY A 232 -8.03 -38.02 -24.48
CA GLY A 232 -9.34 -37.71 -23.89
C GLY A 232 -9.29 -36.53 -22.92
N LYS A 233 -10.36 -36.36 -22.14
CA LYS A 233 -10.54 -35.22 -21.23
C LYS A 233 -9.38 -35.11 -20.24
N ALA A 234 -9.01 -33.88 -19.91
CA ALA A 234 -7.98 -33.60 -18.94
C ALA A 234 -8.26 -34.31 -17.60
N SER A 235 -9.52 -34.29 -17.16
CA SER A 235 -9.93 -34.95 -15.93
C SER A 235 -9.70 -36.46 -15.95
N ASP A 236 -10.02 -37.14 -17.04
CA ASP A 236 -9.85 -38.59 -17.16
C ASP A 236 -8.36 -38.97 -17.15
N GLN A 237 -7.52 -38.20 -17.86
CA GLN A 237 -6.07 -38.39 -17.86
C GLN A 237 -5.47 -38.20 -16.46
N ILE A 238 -5.86 -37.13 -15.76
CA ILE A 238 -5.37 -36.85 -14.40
C ILE A 238 -5.85 -37.92 -13.42
N LEU A 239 -7.11 -38.35 -13.50
CA LEU A 239 -7.65 -39.39 -12.63
C LEU A 239 -7.04 -40.77 -12.93
N ALA A 240 -6.63 -41.05 -14.17
CA ALA A 240 -5.88 -42.28 -14.48
C ALA A 240 -4.49 -42.29 -13.84
N LEU A 241 -3.82 -41.13 -13.79
CA LEU A 241 -2.51 -40.98 -13.14
C LEU A 241 -2.64 -40.88 -11.61
N ARG A 242 -3.75 -40.33 -11.13
CA ARG A 242 -4.01 -40.04 -9.73
C ARG A 242 -5.50 -40.24 -9.42
N PRO A 243 -5.94 -41.48 -9.12
CA PRO A 243 -7.35 -41.83 -8.94
C PRO A 243 -8.11 -41.01 -7.90
N GLN A 244 -7.41 -40.50 -6.88
CA GLN A 244 -7.95 -39.65 -5.84
C GLN A 244 -8.15 -38.18 -6.27
N GLY A 245 -7.57 -37.77 -7.41
CA GLY A 245 -7.53 -36.38 -7.85
C GLY A 245 -6.40 -35.56 -7.24
N VAL A 246 -6.42 -34.25 -7.49
CA VAL A 246 -5.45 -33.27 -6.97
C VAL A 246 -6.04 -32.48 -5.81
N THR A 247 -5.20 -32.06 -4.87
CA THR A 247 -5.65 -31.22 -3.73
C THR A 247 -6.04 -29.83 -4.19
N ARG A 248 -5.32 -29.29 -5.19
CA ARG A 248 -5.53 -27.94 -5.72
C ARG A 248 -5.72 -27.96 -7.22
N ALA A 249 -6.71 -27.22 -7.71
CA ALA A 249 -6.85 -26.94 -9.13
C ALA A 249 -6.84 -25.43 -9.38
N ILE A 250 -6.28 -24.99 -10.51
CA ILE A 250 -6.18 -23.57 -10.87
C ILE A 250 -6.82 -23.37 -12.24
N ASP A 251 -7.79 -22.46 -12.34
CA ASP A 251 -8.25 -21.92 -13.62
C ASP A 251 -7.41 -20.68 -13.96
N ALA A 252 -6.49 -20.83 -14.92
CA ALA A 252 -5.72 -19.74 -15.52
C ALA A 252 -6.08 -19.52 -17.00
N VAL A 253 -7.32 -19.85 -17.39
CA VAL A 253 -7.85 -19.68 -18.75
C VAL A 253 -8.95 -18.62 -18.79
N GLY A 254 -9.98 -18.76 -17.94
CA GLY A 254 -11.11 -17.84 -17.88
C GLY A 254 -12.23 -18.13 -18.88
N GLU A 255 -13.05 -17.13 -19.15
CA GLU A 255 -14.33 -17.25 -19.86
C GLU A 255 -14.22 -17.60 -21.35
N VAL A 256 -13.06 -17.39 -21.97
CA VAL A 256 -12.80 -17.75 -23.38
C VAL A 256 -12.21 -19.16 -23.54
N CYS A 257 -12.46 -20.04 -22.57
CA CYS A 257 -11.94 -21.39 -22.57
C CYS A 257 -12.56 -22.30 -23.65
N LEU A 258 -11.77 -23.29 -24.07
CA LEU A 258 -12.16 -24.30 -25.05
C LEU A 258 -12.41 -25.64 -24.35
N ASN A 259 -13.37 -26.41 -24.86
CA ASN A 259 -13.57 -27.79 -24.46
C ASN A 259 -12.59 -28.76 -25.17
N ASP A 260 -12.75 -30.05 -24.92
CA ASP A 260 -11.94 -31.14 -25.51
C ASP A 260 -12.02 -31.22 -27.03
N ASP A 261 -13.08 -30.68 -27.64
CA ASP A 261 -13.25 -30.56 -29.10
C ASP A 261 -12.69 -29.23 -29.66
N LEU A 262 -11.98 -28.45 -28.84
CA LEU A 262 -11.49 -27.11 -29.17
C LEU A 262 -12.60 -26.11 -29.53
N LYS A 263 -13.80 -26.28 -28.96
CA LYS A 263 -14.92 -25.35 -29.13
C LYS A 263 -15.07 -24.47 -27.90
N PRO A 264 -15.44 -23.17 -28.08
CA PRO A 264 -15.71 -22.28 -26.96
C PRO A 264 -16.79 -22.85 -26.02
N GLN A 265 -16.48 -22.93 -24.73
CA GLN A 265 -17.42 -23.38 -23.71
C GLN A 265 -17.03 -22.80 -22.34
N GLN A 266 -17.67 -21.71 -21.94
CA GLN A 266 -17.29 -20.90 -20.76
C GLN A 266 -17.23 -21.67 -19.43
N ASP A 267 -18.06 -22.69 -19.24
CA ASP A 267 -18.15 -23.46 -17.99
C ASP A 267 -17.14 -24.62 -17.90
N TYR A 268 -16.40 -24.90 -18.98
CA TYR A 268 -15.68 -26.16 -19.14
C TYR A 268 -14.57 -26.36 -18.08
N ILE A 269 -13.71 -25.36 -17.88
CA ILE A 269 -12.55 -25.48 -17.00
C ILE A 269 -12.98 -25.67 -15.54
N LEU A 270 -13.98 -24.91 -15.08
CA LEU A 270 -14.47 -25.04 -13.71
C LEU A 270 -15.10 -26.42 -13.45
N ARG A 271 -15.76 -27.01 -14.46
CA ARG A 271 -16.31 -28.38 -14.37
C ARG A 271 -15.21 -29.43 -14.27
N GLU A 272 -14.20 -29.34 -15.13
CA GLU A 272 -13.06 -30.25 -15.07
C GLU A 272 -12.29 -30.10 -13.75
N ALA A 273 -12.12 -28.86 -13.26
CA ALA A 273 -11.47 -28.57 -11.99
C ALA A 273 -12.22 -29.17 -10.80
N VAL A 274 -13.56 -29.01 -10.72
CA VAL A 274 -14.37 -29.65 -9.66
C VAL A 274 -14.26 -31.17 -9.72
N LYS A 275 -14.26 -31.76 -10.93
CA LYS A 275 -14.17 -33.21 -11.12
C LYS A 275 -12.86 -33.78 -10.57
N ILE A 276 -11.72 -33.13 -10.84
CA ILE A 276 -10.40 -33.63 -10.40
C ILE A 276 -9.98 -33.20 -9.00
N THR A 277 -10.66 -32.23 -8.38
CA THR A 277 -10.29 -31.76 -7.04
C THR A 277 -10.76 -32.76 -5.98
N THR A 278 -9.89 -33.11 -5.04
CA THR A 278 -10.18 -34.02 -3.94
C THR A 278 -11.19 -33.42 -2.96
N SER A 279 -11.81 -34.25 -2.12
CA SER A 279 -12.60 -33.74 -0.98
C SER A 279 -11.73 -32.89 -0.05
N GLY A 280 -12.25 -31.76 0.43
CA GLY A 280 -11.54 -30.74 1.21
C GLY A 280 -10.48 -29.94 0.42
N GLY A 281 -10.35 -30.19 -0.88
CA GLY A 281 -9.44 -29.47 -1.77
C GLY A 281 -9.91 -28.06 -2.08
N GLY A 282 -9.19 -27.37 -2.97
CA GLY A 282 -9.58 -26.02 -3.36
C GLY A 282 -9.22 -25.63 -4.79
N ILE A 283 -9.97 -24.66 -5.30
CA ILE A 283 -9.87 -24.15 -6.66
C ILE A 283 -9.54 -22.67 -6.62
N GLY A 284 -8.41 -22.30 -7.24
CA GLY A 284 -8.03 -20.91 -7.49
C GLY A 284 -8.49 -20.48 -8.87
N VAL A 285 -9.33 -19.45 -8.96
CA VAL A 285 -9.86 -18.93 -10.23
C VAL A 285 -9.22 -17.58 -10.52
N ILE A 286 -8.22 -17.56 -11.41
CA ILE A 286 -7.52 -16.34 -11.80
C ILE A 286 -7.78 -15.96 -13.27
N GLY A 287 -8.24 -16.91 -14.08
CA GLY A 287 -8.79 -16.64 -15.40
C GLY A 287 -9.93 -15.62 -15.32
N VAL A 288 -10.00 -14.73 -16.31
CA VAL A 288 -10.93 -13.60 -16.29
C VAL A 288 -12.35 -14.03 -16.66
N HIS A 289 -13.35 -13.58 -15.89
CA HIS A 289 -14.79 -13.86 -16.07
C HIS A 289 -15.63 -12.58 -15.92
N ILE A 290 -15.20 -11.47 -16.54
CA ILE A 290 -15.82 -10.14 -16.34
C ILE A 290 -16.51 -9.59 -17.59
N THR A 291 -16.32 -10.19 -18.77
CA THR A 291 -16.75 -9.58 -20.03
C THR A 291 -18.26 -9.40 -20.10
N ALA A 292 -19.04 -10.38 -19.63
CA ALA A 292 -20.49 -10.28 -19.64
C ALA A 292 -21.03 -9.18 -18.71
N LEU A 293 -20.41 -8.96 -17.54
CA LEU A 293 -20.77 -7.87 -16.63
C LEU A 293 -20.46 -6.51 -17.27
N VAL A 294 -19.33 -6.37 -17.94
CA VAL A 294 -18.95 -5.14 -18.65
C VAL A 294 -19.97 -4.80 -19.75
N THR A 295 -20.46 -5.81 -20.47
CA THR A 295 -21.49 -5.61 -21.51
C THR A 295 -22.86 -5.21 -20.94
N GLU A 296 -23.22 -5.69 -19.76
CA GLU A 296 -24.52 -5.40 -19.11
C GLU A 296 -24.54 -4.04 -18.41
N PHE A 297 -23.41 -3.58 -17.85
CA PHE A 297 -23.29 -2.29 -17.18
C PHE A 297 -22.95 -1.11 -18.12
N GLY A 298 -23.10 -1.29 -19.44
CA GLY A 298 -22.88 -0.21 -20.41
C GLY A 298 -21.45 0.32 -20.41
N GLY A 299 -20.46 -0.53 -20.08
CA GLY A 299 -19.05 -0.15 -20.12
C GLY A 299 -18.70 0.40 -21.50
N ARG A 300 -18.04 1.56 -21.55
CA ARG A 300 -17.60 2.23 -22.79
C ARG A 300 -16.61 1.39 -23.65
N GLY A 301 -16.33 0.13 -23.26
CA GLY A 301 -15.19 -0.67 -23.68
C GLY A 301 -15.53 -2.06 -24.23
N VAL A 302 -16.65 -2.22 -24.95
CA VAL A 302 -16.87 -3.43 -25.78
C VAL A 302 -17.17 -3.05 -27.22
N VAL A 303 -16.18 -3.22 -28.10
CA VAL A 303 -16.34 -3.07 -29.56
C VAL A 303 -16.87 -4.36 -30.20
N HIS A 304 -16.61 -5.53 -29.59
CA HIS A 304 -17.13 -6.81 -30.04
C HIS A 304 -17.84 -7.55 -28.91
N LYS A 305 -19.12 -7.86 -29.11
CA LYS A 305 -19.93 -8.65 -28.17
C LYS A 305 -19.90 -10.13 -28.57
N PRO A 306 -18.98 -10.96 -28.04
CA PRO A 306 -19.10 -12.41 -28.19
C PRO A 306 -20.35 -12.91 -27.45
N ASP A 307 -20.83 -14.10 -27.80
CA ASP A 307 -21.91 -14.81 -27.09
C ASP A 307 -21.40 -15.37 -25.75
N LEU A 308 -20.94 -14.48 -24.87
CA LEU A 308 -20.53 -14.76 -23.50
C LEU A 308 -21.68 -14.42 -22.55
N LYS A 309 -21.96 -15.34 -21.63
CA LYS A 309 -23.04 -15.19 -20.65
C LYS A 309 -22.48 -14.78 -19.29
N ALA A 310 -23.21 -13.95 -18.57
CA ALA A 310 -22.90 -13.59 -17.17
C ALA A 310 -23.06 -14.79 -16.24
N GLU A 311 -23.98 -15.69 -16.58
CA GLU A 311 -24.24 -16.92 -15.85
C GLU A 311 -23.73 -18.14 -16.62
N ILE A 312 -23.00 -19.00 -15.92
CA ILE A 312 -22.47 -20.26 -16.44
C ILE A 312 -22.98 -21.45 -15.63
N LYS A 313 -23.00 -22.64 -16.23
CA LYS A 313 -23.39 -23.87 -15.53
C LYS A 313 -22.28 -24.30 -14.58
N PHE A 314 -22.58 -24.36 -13.28
CA PHE A 314 -21.60 -24.78 -12.27
C PHE A 314 -22.06 -26.08 -11.57
N PRO A 315 -21.20 -27.11 -11.42
CA PRO A 315 -21.56 -28.38 -10.80
C PRO A 315 -21.59 -28.27 -9.26
N ILE A 316 -22.50 -27.43 -8.75
CA ILE A 316 -22.55 -27.05 -7.33
C ILE A 316 -22.74 -28.26 -6.39
N ALA A 317 -23.54 -29.25 -6.80
CA ALA A 317 -23.78 -30.44 -5.97
C ALA A 317 -22.50 -31.25 -5.72
N GLU A 318 -21.68 -31.44 -6.75
CA GLU A 318 -20.41 -32.16 -6.63
C GLU A 318 -19.38 -31.36 -5.82
N ALA A 319 -19.28 -30.05 -6.08
CA ALA A 319 -18.41 -29.16 -5.31
C ALA A 319 -18.79 -29.13 -3.83
N TRP A 320 -20.09 -29.12 -3.52
CA TRP A 320 -20.61 -29.11 -2.16
C TRP A 320 -20.34 -30.43 -1.43
N ILE A 321 -20.60 -31.58 -2.06
CA ILE A 321 -20.33 -32.90 -1.46
C ILE A 321 -18.84 -33.08 -1.16
N LYS A 322 -17.97 -32.59 -2.05
CA LYS A 322 -16.52 -32.62 -1.85
C LYS A 322 -16.03 -31.58 -0.84
N GLY A 323 -16.85 -30.61 -0.43
CA GLY A 323 -16.41 -29.54 0.46
C GLY A 323 -15.29 -28.68 -0.14
N ILE A 324 -15.38 -28.37 -1.44
CA ILE A 324 -14.34 -27.63 -2.16
C ILE A 324 -14.39 -26.15 -1.79
N ARG A 325 -13.23 -25.59 -1.43
CA ARG A 325 -13.04 -24.13 -1.35
C ARG A 325 -12.83 -23.56 -2.75
N ILE A 326 -13.50 -22.47 -3.09
CA ILE A 326 -13.27 -21.76 -4.36
C ILE A 326 -13.02 -20.28 -4.06
N GLN A 327 -11.94 -19.74 -4.61
CA GLN A 327 -11.64 -18.32 -4.51
C GLN A 327 -11.09 -17.83 -5.84
N GLY A 328 -11.49 -16.62 -6.23
CA GLY A 328 -10.99 -15.94 -7.41
C GLY A 328 -11.08 -14.42 -7.26
N GLY A 329 -10.61 -13.72 -8.27
CA GLY A 329 -10.64 -12.26 -8.31
C GLY A 329 -9.33 -11.66 -8.80
N LEU A 330 -9.27 -10.33 -8.80
CA LEU A 330 -8.09 -9.59 -9.21
C LEU A 330 -6.96 -9.69 -8.18
N VAL A 331 -5.72 -9.57 -8.65
CA VAL A 331 -4.51 -9.79 -7.86
C VAL A 331 -4.05 -8.53 -7.13
N ASP A 332 -3.61 -8.67 -5.88
CA ASP A 332 -2.80 -7.67 -5.18
C ASP A 332 -1.33 -7.82 -5.59
N ILE A 333 -0.95 -7.16 -6.68
CA ILE A 333 0.41 -7.22 -7.23
C ILE A 333 1.41 -6.64 -6.22
N LYS A 334 1.06 -5.51 -5.60
CA LYS A 334 1.92 -4.77 -4.69
C LYS A 334 2.18 -5.53 -3.39
N GLY A 335 1.17 -6.19 -2.82
CA GLY A 335 1.33 -7.04 -1.64
C GLY A 335 2.33 -8.18 -1.86
N ASN A 336 2.44 -8.67 -3.10
CA ASN A 336 3.36 -9.76 -3.45
C ASN A 336 4.74 -9.30 -3.90
N ILE A 337 4.88 -8.06 -4.41
CA ILE A 337 6.08 -7.65 -5.16
C ILE A 337 7.38 -7.80 -4.35
N LYS A 338 7.36 -7.42 -3.07
CA LYS A 338 8.54 -7.48 -2.20
C LYS A 338 9.06 -8.91 -2.05
N ALA A 339 8.17 -9.88 -1.82
CA ALA A 339 8.55 -11.27 -1.66
C ALA A 339 9.10 -11.85 -2.97
N LEU A 340 8.44 -11.56 -4.10
CA LEU A 340 8.83 -12.08 -5.41
C LEU A 340 10.16 -11.48 -5.91
N VAL A 341 10.39 -10.18 -5.67
CA VAL A 341 11.68 -9.53 -5.95
C VAL A 341 12.80 -10.22 -5.18
N GLU A 342 12.62 -10.55 -3.90
CA GLU A 342 13.64 -11.26 -3.13
C GLU A 342 13.87 -12.71 -3.62
N LEU A 343 12.84 -13.40 -4.11
CA LEU A 343 13.00 -14.72 -4.73
C LEU A 343 13.87 -14.64 -5.99
N VAL A 344 13.65 -13.65 -6.86
CA VAL A 344 14.48 -13.45 -8.05
C VAL A 344 15.90 -13.01 -7.67
N LYS A 345 16.03 -12.04 -6.76
CA LYS A 345 17.35 -11.56 -6.28
C LYS A 345 18.21 -12.67 -5.69
N SER A 346 17.61 -13.55 -4.89
CA SER A 346 18.32 -14.65 -4.22
C SER A 346 18.67 -15.82 -5.14
N GLY A 347 18.16 -15.85 -6.37
CA GLY A 347 18.34 -16.99 -7.27
C GLY A 347 17.34 -18.12 -7.09
N ARG A 348 16.39 -17.99 -6.15
CA ARG A 348 15.34 -19.00 -5.93
C ARG A 348 14.27 -19.00 -7.01
N ALA A 349 14.12 -17.89 -7.73
CA ALA A 349 13.23 -17.78 -8.87
C ALA A 349 13.95 -17.20 -10.11
N ARG A 350 13.62 -17.75 -11.29
CA ARG A 350 14.08 -17.30 -12.62
C ARG A 350 12.88 -17.30 -13.59
N PRO A 351 11.96 -16.33 -13.47
CA PRO A 351 10.69 -16.38 -14.20
C PRO A 351 10.84 -16.08 -15.70
N GLY A 352 12.02 -15.67 -16.17
CA GLY A 352 12.27 -15.35 -17.58
C GLY A 352 12.08 -16.52 -18.56
N PHE A 353 11.97 -17.76 -18.07
CA PHE A 353 11.74 -18.95 -18.92
C PHE A 353 10.44 -18.90 -19.74
N ILE A 354 9.45 -18.08 -19.34
CA ILE A 354 8.15 -18.01 -20.05
C ILE A 354 8.26 -17.33 -21.42
N PHE A 355 9.24 -16.45 -21.63
CA PHE A 355 9.40 -15.72 -22.87
C PHE A 355 9.76 -16.65 -24.03
N SER A 356 9.07 -16.52 -25.14
CA SER A 356 9.34 -17.29 -26.36
C SER A 356 10.15 -16.48 -27.37
N ASN A 357 9.88 -15.17 -27.48
CA ASN A 357 10.54 -14.33 -28.46
C ASN A 357 10.57 -12.85 -28.05
N GLU A 358 11.42 -12.09 -28.72
CA GLU A 358 11.65 -10.66 -28.54
C GLU A 358 11.51 -9.92 -29.87
N TYR A 359 10.71 -8.87 -29.89
CA TYR A 359 10.45 -8.04 -31.07
C TYR A 359 10.85 -6.60 -30.82
N SER A 360 11.03 -5.82 -31.89
CA SER A 360 11.10 -4.37 -31.76
C SER A 360 9.70 -3.79 -31.52
N LEU A 361 9.63 -2.52 -31.12
CA LEU A 361 8.34 -1.85 -30.92
C LEU A 361 7.53 -1.79 -32.22
N GLU A 362 8.19 -1.60 -33.37
CA GLU A 362 7.60 -1.52 -34.71
C GLU A 362 6.92 -2.83 -35.13
N ASP A 363 7.44 -3.96 -34.65
CA ASP A 363 6.91 -5.30 -34.96
C ASP A 363 5.76 -5.71 -34.02
N ALA A 364 5.31 -4.83 -33.12
CA ALA A 364 4.24 -5.13 -32.18
C ALA A 364 2.96 -5.69 -32.87
N PRO A 365 2.46 -5.14 -33.99
CA PRO A 365 1.28 -5.70 -34.67
C PRO A 365 1.46 -7.15 -35.13
N ILE A 366 2.67 -7.51 -35.55
CA ILE A 366 3.02 -8.90 -35.92
C ILE A 366 3.07 -9.77 -34.66
N ALA A 367 3.68 -9.26 -33.59
CA ALA A 367 3.74 -9.95 -32.30
C ALA A 367 2.35 -10.26 -31.73
N TYR A 368 1.40 -9.31 -31.77
CA TYR A 368 0.01 -9.53 -31.36
C TYR A 368 -0.66 -10.66 -32.14
N ARG A 369 -0.53 -10.65 -33.47
CA ARG A 369 -1.10 -11.70 -34.34
C ARG A 369 -0.55 -13.08 -34.02
N ARG A 370 0.77 -13.20 -33.89
CA ARG A 370 1.44 -14.48 -33.57
C ARG A 370 1.10 -14.96 -32.16
N PHE A 371 0.91 -14.02 -31.22
CA PHE A 371 0.50 -14.33 -29.85
C PHE A 371 -0.95 -14.83 -29.77
N GLU A 372 -1.88 -14.23 -30.52
CA GLU A 372 -3.26 -14.72 -30.68
C GLU A 372 -3.28 -16.14 -31.29
N GLN A 373 -2.44 -16.40 -32.28
CA GLN A 373 -2.34 -17.69 -32.99
C GLN A 373 -1.59 -18.79 -32.20
N TRP A 374 -1.26 -18.52 -30.93
CA TRP A 374 -0.52 -19.42 -30.05
C TRP A 374 0.88 -19.84 -30.55
N GLU A 375 1.43 -19.13 -31.53
CA GLU A 375 2.80 -19.31 -32.00
C GLU A 375 3.82 -18.83 -30.96
N GLU A 376 3.38 -17.90 -30.10
CA GLU A 376 4.15 -17.34 -29.00
C GLU A 376 3.51 -17.66 -27.63
N THR A 377 4.34 -17.83 -26.60
CA THR A 377 3.88 -18.06 -25.21
C THR A 377 3.87 -16.79 -24.38
N LYS A 378 4.90 -15.96 -24.53
CA LYS A 378 5.03 -14.65 -23.92
C LYS A 378 6.06 -13.86 -24.71
N VAL A 379 5.74 -12.61 -25.02
CA VAL A 379 6.54 -11.80 -25.93
C VAL A 379 7.06 -10.57 -25.21
N THR A 380 8.32 -10.20 -25.48
CA THR A 380 8.86 -8.89 -25.12
C THR A 380 8.93 -7.96 -26.32
N LEU A 381 8.66 -6.68 -26.11
CA LEU A 381 8.90 -5.59 -27.06
C LEU A 381 10.04 -4.72 -26.51
N LYS A 382 11.04 -4.39 -27.35
CA LYS A 382 12.07 -3.42 -26.96
C LYS A 382 11.52 -2.00 -26.96
N GLY A 383 11.73 -1.30 -25.85
CA GLY A 383 11.41 0.13 -25.71
C GLY A 383 12.45 1.04 -26.35
N ALA A 384 12.62 2.25 -25.81
CA ALA A 384 13.47 3.29 -26.39
C ALA A 384 14.95 2.85 -26.50
N ARG A 385 15.57 3.10 -27.67
CA ARG A 385 17.01 2.89 -27.87
C ARG A 385 17.83 3.79 -26.95
N LYS A 386 19.09 3.43 -26.68
CA LYS A 386 19.97 4.24 -25.81
C LYS A 386 20.13 5.66 -26.41
N PRO A 387 20.25 6.70 -25.57
CA PRO A 387 20.39 8.08 -26.05
C PRO A 387 21.58 8.36 -26.98
N SER A 388 22.51 7.42 -27.15
CA SER A 388 23.63 7.50 -28.10
C SER A 388 23.21 7.34 -29.56
N ASP A 389 21.98 6.93 -29.83
CA ASP A 389 21.53 6.49 -31.16
C ASP A 389 20.46 7.41 -31.78
N GLU A 390 20.21 8.59 -31.22
CA GLU A 390 19.22 9.56 -31.76
C GLU A 390 19.84 10.45 -32.85
N HIS A 391 19.39 10.26 -34.10
CA HIS A 391 19.55 11.26 -35.17
C HIS A 391 18.45 12.33 -35.05
N THR A 392 18.87 13.58 -34.86
CA THR A 392 18.01 14.76 -34.76
C THR A 392 17.38 15.13 -36.11
N LEU A 393 16.06 15.35 -36.14
CA LEU A 393 15.34 15.99 -37.25
C LEU A 393 14.95 17.42 -36.83
N GLU A 394 15.35 18.43 -37.62
CA GLU A 394 15.10 19.87 -37.37
C GLU A 394 13.82 20.39 -38.04
N ILE A 395 13.09 21.30 -37.37
CA ILE A 395 12.07 22.20 -37.98
C ILE A 395 12.15 23.61 -37.32
N ARG A 396 11.94 24.71 -38.10
CA ARG A 396 12.22 26.14 -37.81
C ARG A 396 11.04 27.04 -37.31
N ASN A 397 11.33 27.86 -36.27
CA ASN A 397 11.03 29.27 -35.82
C ASN A 397 9.79 30.17 -36.12
N GLY A 398 9.47 31.06 -35.13
CA GLY A 398 8.92 32.45 -35.23
C GLY A 398 8.64 33.20 -33.87
N SER A 399 8.91 34.53 -33.73
CA SER A 399 8.98 35.36 -32.47
C SER A 399 8.31 36.78 -32.49
N ASN A 400 8.06 37.45 -31.32
CA ASN A 400 8.36 38.90 -30.93
C ASN A 400 7.57 39.50 -29.69
N GLY A 401 8.09 40.55 -28.99
CA GLY A 401 7.59 41.20 -27.71
C GLY A 401 7.67 42.76 -27.59
N ALA A 402 7.59 43.42 -26.39
CA ALA A 402 8.00 44.86 -26.03
C ALA A 402 7.72 45.39 -24.55
N GLN A 403 8.27 46.56 -24.10
CA GLN A 403 8.45 47.19 -22.71
C GLN A 403 8.14 48.75 -22.53
N GLY A 404 8.09 49.35 -21.30
CA GLY A 404 8.29 50.84 -20.92
C GLY A 404 7.84 51.42 -19.50
N THR A 405 8.42 52.54 -18.92
CA THR A 405 8.64 52.96 -17.45
C THR A 405 8.18 54.37 -16.88
N ASN A 406 8.21 54.66 -15.51
CA ASN A 406 8.79 55.87 -14.74
C ASN A 406 8.20 56.25 -13.30
N ALA A 407 9.01 56.58 -12.23
CA ALA A 407 8.55 57.13 -10.89
C ALA A 407 9.65 57.69 -9.89
N LEU A 408 9.49 58.89 -9.26
CA LEU A 408 10.23 59.30 -8.01
C LEU A 408 9.46 60.28 -7.08
N PHE A 409 8.42 60.99 -7.52
CA PHE A 409 7.46 61.64 -6.59
C PHE A 409 6.63 60.63 -5.77
N PHE A 410 6.65 59.38 -6.23
CA PHE A 410 6.30 58.17 -5.50
C PHE A 410 6.96 58.15 -4.11
N THR A 411 8.22 58.58 -3.95
CA THR A 411 9.12 58.11 -2.87
C THR A 411 8.71 58.45 -1.42
N LEU A 412 8.04 59.56 -1.10
CA LEU A 412 7.64 59.87 0.29
C LEU A 412 6.24 59.37 0.65
N ALA A 413 5.28 59.42 -0.28
CA ALA A 413 4.03 58.66 -0.17
C ALA A 413 4.38 57.17 -0.04
N VAL A 414 5.35 56.71 -0.81
CA VAL A 414 5.96 55.39 -0.72
C VAL A 414 6.56 55.14 0.64
N VAL A 415 7.16 56.04 1.42
CA VAL A 415 7.67 55.59 2.74
C VAL A 415 6.54 55.27 3.72
N PHE A 416 5.49 56.09 3.80
CA PHE A 416 4.37 55.84 4.71
C PHE A 416 3.44 54.73 4.20
N ILE A 417 3.20 54.71 2.88
CA ILE A 417 2.59 53.58 2.17
C ILE A 417 3.48 52.36 2.35
N VAL A 418 4.80 52.42 2.29
CA VAL A 418 5.73 51.29 2.50
C VAL A 418 5.74 50.88 3.95
N LEU A 419 5.47 51.73 4.94
CA LEU A 419 5.35 51.25 6.32
C LEU A 419 4.00 50.57 6.57
N ILE A 420 2.91 51.09 6.01
CA ILE A 420 1.58 50.46 6.06
C ILE A 420 1.52 49.22 5.17
N TYR A 421 2.12 49.22 3.99
CA TYR A 421 2.32 48.08 3.10
C TYR A 421 3.45 47.19 3.59
N ALA A 422 4.41 47.62 4.39
CA ALA A 422 5.36 46.71 5.04
C ALA A 422 4.69 46.06 6.23
N TRP A 423 3.79 46.74 6.96
CA TRP A 423 2.97 46.09 7.99
C TRP A 423 1.91 45.17 7.36
N LEU A 424 1.20 45.62 6.32
CA LEU A 424 0.27 44.80 5.55
C LEU A 424 0.99 43.70 4.78
N ALA A 425 2.18 43.90 4.21
CA ALA A 425 2.98 42.83 3.57
C ALA A 425 3.75 42.01 4.58
N TYR A 426 3.95 42.47 5.82
CA TYR A 426 4.43 41.62 6.90
C TYR A 426 3.29 40.74 7.40
N VAL A 427 2.07 41.26 7.54
CA VAL A 427 0.89 40.47 7.95
C VAL A 427 0.38 39.57 6.81
N LEU A 428 0.31 40.08 5.57
CA LEU A 428 -0.07 39.33 4.37
C LEU A 428 1.08 38.52 3.78
N GLY A 429 2.33 38.78 4.16
CA GLY A 429 3.52 38.14 3.59
C GLY A 429 4.32 37.26 4.56
N ASN A 430 4.29 37.57 5.85
CA ASN A 430 4.85 36.74 6.93
C ASN A 430 3.80 36.22 7.90
N GLY A 431 2.51 36.53 7.70
CA GLY A 431 1.44 35.82 8.39
C GLY A 431 1.48 34.34 7.98
N SER A 432 1.68 33.46 8.96
CA SER A 432 1.84 32.01 8.75
C SER A 432 0.67 31.40 7.97
N LEU A 433 -0.52 32.02 8.05
CA LEU A 433 -1.77 31.52 7.48
C LEU A 433 -2.18 32.24 6.19
N ARG A 434 -1.35 33.12 5.62
CA ARG A 434 -1.70 33.99 4.48
C ARG A 434 -2.19 33.26 3.22
N HIS A 435 -1.69 32.04 3.01
CA HIS A 435 -1.98 31.21 1.84
C HIS A 435 -3.38 30.60 1.89
N ILE A 436 -4.05 30.71 3.04
CA ILE A 436 -5.38 30.14 3.24
C ILE A 436 -6.43 31.13 2.72
N PRO A 437 -7.38 30.70 1.87
CA PRO A 437 -8.44 31.55 1.32
C PRO A 437 -9.24 32.28 2.41
N GLY A 438 -9.76 33.47 2.13
CA GLY A 438 -10.63 34.17 3.09
C GLY A 438 -10.69 35.68 2.87
N PRO A 439 -11.67 36.37 3.47
CA PRO A 439 -11.78 37.82 3.32
C PRO A 439 -10.51 38.50 3.77
N TRP A 440 -9.97 39.39 2.94
CA TRP A 440 -8.69 40.04 3.19
C TRP A 440 -8.67 40.78 4.55
N TYR A 441 -9.79 41.33 5.00
CA TYR A 441 -9.89 42.01 6.29
C TYR A 441 -9.76 41.05 7.49
N CYS A 442 -10.22 39.80 7.36
CA CYS A 442 -10.06 38.75 8.36
C CYS A 442 -8.61 38.26 8.45
N LYS A 443 -7.83 38.41 7.37
CA LYS A 443 -6.39 38.12 7.38
C LYS A 443 -5.58 39.15 8.15
N VAL A 444 -6.15 40.33 8.39
CA VAL A 444 -5.46 41.50 8.97
C VAL A 444 -6.00 41.86 10.36
N SER A 445 -7.25 41.51 10.71
CA SER A 445 -7.86 41.84 12.00
C SER A 445 -8.90 40.82 12.47
N SER A 446 -8.98 40.60 13.78
CA SER A 446 -9.99 39.74 14.45
C SER A 446 -11.30 40.46 14.79
N ILE A 447 -11.34 41.80 14.69
CA ILE A 447 -12.50 42.63 15.02
C ILE A 447 -13.80 42.19 14.29
N PRO A 448 -13.78 41.84 12.99
CA PRO A 448 -14.97 41.37 12.30
C PRO A 448 -15.57 40.11 12.91
N LEU A 449 -14.75 39.17 13.37
CA LEU A 449 -15.19 37.93 14.00
C LEU A 449 -15.92 38.21 15.33
N SER A 450 -15.35 39.09 16.16
CA SER A 450 -15.97 39.52 17.41
C SER A 450 -17.32 40.22 17.19
N ILE A 451 -17.45 41.02 16.13
CA ILE A 451 -18.72 41.66 15.75
C ILE A 451 -19.77 40.59 15.34
N TYR A 452 -19.38 39.54 14.63
CA TYR A 452 -20.29 38.46 14.22
C TYR A 452 -20.83 37.66 15.41
N GLU A 453 -20.03 37.50 16.45
CA GLU A 453 -20.42 36.84 17.70
C GLU A 453 -21.39 37.68 18.51
N ILE A 454 -21.11 38.98 18.70
CA ILE A 454 -21.99 39.91 19.42
C ILE A 454 -23.37 40.00 18.75
N LEU A 455 -23.43 39.88 17.42
CA LEU A 455 -24.68 39.92 16.65
C LEU A 455 -25.37 38.54 16.54
N CYS A 456 -24.84 37.49 17.16
CA CYS A 456 -25.34 36.10 17.09
C CYS A 456 -25.52 35.56 15.65
N ARG A 457 -24.73 36.06 14.69
CA ARG A 457 -24.85 35.70 13.26
C ARG A 457 -23.64 34.93 12.72
N ARG A 458 -22.70 34.59 13.60
CA ARG A 458 -21.44 33.91 13.27
C ARG A 458 -21.62 32.73 12.33
N ASN A 459 -22.49 31.77 12.65
CA ASN A 459 -22.66 30.55 11.86
C ASN A 459 -23.15 30.80 10.43
N ASN A 460 -24.09 31.74 10.25
CA ASN A 460 -24.64 32.07 8.94
C ASN A 460 -23.62 32.81 8.06
N ILE A 461 -22.83 33.71 8.66
CA ILE A 461 -21.76 34.43 7.96
C ILE A 461 -20.65 33.46 7.58
N ILE A 462 -20.25 32.59 8.50
CA ILE A 462 -19.24 31.54 8.28
C ILE A 462 -19.65 30.60 7.15
N LEU A 463 -20.90 30.15 7.11
CA LEU A 463 -21.39 29.28 6.03
C LEU A 463 -21.30 29.98 4.67
N GLY A 464 -21.61 31.27 4.62
CA GLY A 464 -21.45 32.10 3.42
C GLY A 464 -19.99 32.26 3.00
N LEU A 465 -19.07 32.36 3.96
CA LEU A 465 -17.63 32.44 3.69
C LEU A 465 -17.06 31.12 3.16
N ASN A 466 -17.44 29.97 3.73
CA ASN A 466 -17.02 28.65 3.22
C ASN A 466 -17.55 28.40 1.81
N LYS A 467 -18.81 28.74 1.53
CA LYS A 467 -19.37 28.66 0.16
C LYS A 467 -18.64 29.54 -0.84
N LYS A 468 -18.04 30.63 -0.38
CA LYS A 468 -17.38 31.63 -1.24
C LYS A 468 -15.88 31.38 -1.42
N TYR A 469 -15.18 30.95 -0.38
CA TYR A 469 -13.72 30.83 -0.36
C TYR A 469 -13.22 29.39 -0.29
N GLY A 470 -14.15 28.42 -0.15
CA GLY A 470 -13.84 27.00 -0.19
C GLY A 470 -13.72 26.38 1.20
N PRO A 471 -13.18 25.15 1.26
CA PRO A 471 -13.26 24.27 2.43
C PRO A 471 -12.43 24.72 3.64
N MET A 472 -11.43 25.58 3.42
CA MET A 472 -10.55 26.10 4.45
C MET A 472 -10.48 27.62 4.32
N VAL A 473 -10.95 28.34 5.34
CA VAL A 473 -11.11 29.79 5.31
C VAL A 473 -10.44 30.44 6.51
N GLN A 474 -9.55 31.39 6.24
CA GLN A 474 -8.95 32.23 7.27
C GLN A 474 -9.99 33.24 7.77
N ILE A 475 -10.33 33.16 9.06
CA ILE A 475 -11.37 33.99 9.70
C ILE A 475 -10.79 35.03 10.67
N SER A 476 -9.50 34.93 11.00
CA SER A 476 -8.72 35.86 11.82
C SER A 476 -7.23 35.74 11.44
N PRO A 477 -6.33 36.71 11.75
CA PRO A 477 -4.92 36.65 11.35
C PRO A 477 -4.20 35.36 11.75
N ASN A 478 -4.61 34.74 12.87
CA ASN A 478 -4.04 33.50 13.40
C ASN A 478 -5.06 32.34 13.51
N GLU A 479 -6.25 32.46 12.91
CA GLU A 479 -7.26 31.40 12.99
C GLU A 479 -7.82 31.04 11.62
N VAL A 480 -7.96 29.74 11.42
CA VAL A 480 -8.48 29.13 10.20
C VAL A 480 -9.64 28.24 10.57
N LEU A 481 -10.72 28.40 9.83
CA LEU A 481 -11.88 27.56 9.90
C LEU A 481 -11.81 26.50 8.79
N ILE A 482 -12.17 25.28 9.14
CA ILE A 482 -12.20 24.14 8.23
C ILE A 482 -13.62 23.60 8.20
N ALA A 483 -14.15 23.41 7.00
CA ALA A 483 -15.48 22.88 6.77
C ALA A 483 -15.46 21.62 5.90
N ASP A 484 -14.30 20.96 5.80
CA ASP A 484 -14.06 19.82 4.92
C ASP A 484 -13.16 18.77 5.58
N PHE A 485 -13.44 17.51 5.26
CA PHE A 485 -12.88 16.31 5.86
C PHE A 485 -11.40 16.09 5.49
N GLU A 486 -10.92 16.74 4.43
CA GLU A 486 -9.54 16.62 3.92
C GLU A 486 -8.54 17.60 4.56
N ALA A 487 -8.99 18.74 5.08
CA ALA A 487 -8.08 19.74 5.64
C ALA A 487 -7.33 19.31 6.92
N PRO A 488 -7.88 18.45 7.81
CA PRO A 488 -7.12 17.86 8.92
C PRO A 488 -5.86 17.08 8.48
N LYS A 489 -5.87 16.45 7.29
CA LYS A 489 -4.70 15.73 6.75
C LYS A 489 -3.55 16.67 6.37
N GLN A 490 -3.86 17.90 5.91
CA GLN A 490 -2.86 18.92 5.59
C GLN A 490 -2.26 19.60 6.84
N ILE A 491 -3.03 19.69 7.92
CA ILE A 491 -2.60 20.30 9.20
C ILE A 491 -1.79 19.31 10.06
N HIS A 492 -2.14 18.03 10.02
CA HIS A 492 -1.48 16.99 10.81
C HIS A 492 -0.39 16.21 10.03
N GLY A 493 -0.19 16.51 8.75
CA GLY A 493 0.84 15.92 7.89
C GLY A 493 2.28 16.31 8.27
N THR A 494 3.24 15.45 7.95
CA THR A 494 4.66 15.58 8.34
C THR A 494 5.44 16.63 7.55
N LYS A 495 4.90 17.09 6.40
CA LYS A 495 5.54 18.05 5.49
C LYS A 495 5.32 19.52 5.88
N HIS A 496 4.44 19.82 6.84
CA HIS A 496 4.16 21.20 7.27
C HIS A 496 4.25 21.35 8.80
N HIS A 497 5.10 22.26 9.29
CA HIS A 497 5.28 22.54 10.71
C HIS A 497 4.23 23.50 11.24
N TRP A 498 2.97 23.08 11.18
CA TRP A 498 1.89 23.74 11.89
C TRP A 498 2.18 23.59 13.38
N ALA A 499 2.20 24.71 14.11
CA ALA A 499 2.16 24.64 15.56
C ALA A 499 0.90 23.86 15.91
N LYS A 500 1.08 22.62 16.35
CA LYS A 500 -0.04 21.80 16.75
C LYS A 500 -0.70 22.58 17.87
N SER A 501 -2.00 22.79 17.75
CA SER A 501 -2.73 23.40 18.86
C SER A 501 -2.44 22.59 20.11
N ASP A 502 -2.51 23.22 21.27
CA ASP A 502 -2.26 22.55 22.54
C ASP A 502 -3.06 21.23 22.64
N TYR A 503 -4.20 21.13 21.95
CA TYR A 503 -4.98 19.91 21.76
C TYR A 503 -4.16 18.67 21.37
N PHE A 504 -3.17 18.75 20.46
CA PHE A 504 -2.37 17.57 20.10
C PHE A 504 -1.46 17.10 21.24
N ASP A 505 -0.90 18.05 22.01
CA ASP A 505 -0.14 17.69 23.21
C ASP A 505 -1.05 17.10 24.30
N HIS A 506 -2.31 17.53 24.37
CA HIS A 506 -3.33 16.93 25.23
C HIS A 506 -3.74 15.53 24.73
N PHE A 507 -3.94 15.34 23.43
CA PHE A 507 -4.29 14.05 22.81
C PHE A 507 -3.17 13.02 22.95
N MET A 508 -1.92 13.42 22.69
CA MET A 508 -0.74 12.61 22.97
C MET A 508 -0.58 12.33 24.46
N GLY A 509 -0.92 13.29 25.31
CA GLY A 509 -0.95 13.09 26.76
C GLY A 509 -1.93 11.99 27.15
N LEU A 510 -3.17 12.03 26.68
CA LEU A 510 -4.19 11.03 26.99
C LEU A 510 -3.83 9.63 26.46
N THR A 511 -3.30 9.54 25.24
CA THR A 511 -2.96 8.26 24.59
C THR A 511 -1.61 7.66 25.00
N SER A 512 -0.81 8.35 25.82
CA SER A 512 0.50 7.85 26.29
C SER A 512 0.65 7.86 27.81
N TRP A 513 0.15 8.89 28.50
CA TRP A 513 0.31 9.01 29.95
C TRP A 513 -0.68 8.12 30.69
N CYS A 514 -1.93 8.02 30.24
CA CYS A 514 -2.92 7.13 30.85
C CYS A 514 -2.53 5.65 30.71
N PRO A 515 -2.08 5.16 29.53
CA PRO A 515 -1.50 3.82 29.42
C PRO A 515 -0.29 3.59 30.32
N LEU A 516 0.63 4.56 30.41
CA LEU A 516 1.80 4.46 31.28
C LEU A 516 1.40 4.37 32.76
N ASP A 517 0.47 5.21 33.22
CA ASP A 517 -0.02 5.19 34.61
C ASP A 517 -0.68 3.85 34.94
N ASN A 518 -1.53 3.35 34.04
CA ASN A 518 -2.20 2.07 34.23
C ASN A 518 -1.22 0.88 34.24
N ILE A 519 -0.30 0.80 33.27
CA ILE A 519 0.64 -0.33 33.22
C ILE A 519 1.63 -0.27 34.37
N THR A 520 2.12 0.91 34.74
CA THR A 520 3.06 1.04 35.86
C THR A 520 2.38 0.76 37.18
N PHE A 521 1.11 1.10 37.35
CA PHE A 521 0.30 0.67 38.49
C PHE A 521 0.22 -0.86 38.58
N LEU A 522 -0.09 -1.54 37.48
CA LEU A 522 -0.18 -3.01 37.43
C LEU A 522 1.18 -3.69 37.61
N VAL A 523 2.24 -3.11 37.08
CA VAL A 523 3.58 -3.73 37.09
C VAL A 523 4.32 -3.43 38.38
N LEU A 524 4.34 -2.18 38.83
CA LEU A 524 5.12 -1.69 39.97
C LEU A 524 4.31 -1.56 41.27
N GLY A 525 2.98 -1.56 41.19
CA GLY A 525 2.09 -1.40 42.32
C GLY A 525 1.64 0.06 42.55
N PRO A 526 0.62 0.25 43.42
CA PRO A 526 -0.08 1.51 43.58
C PRO A 526 0.80 2.69 44.03
N ASN A 527 1.80 2.44 44.88
CA ASN A 527 2.69 3.49 45.41
C ASN A 527 3.82 3.89 44.45
N HIS A 528 4.04 3.09 43.40
CA HIS A 528 5.18 3.24 42.49
C HIS A 528 4.79 3.42 41.03
N GLY A 529 3.50 3.30 40.73
CA GLY A 529 2.90 3.74 39.47
C GLY A 529 3.22 5.20 39.16
N THR A 530 3.11 5.55 37.89
CA THR A 530 3.19 6.94 37.46
C THR A 530 1.85 7.62 37.68
N HIS A 531 1.91 8.95 37.84
CA HIS A 531 0.75 9.84 37.81
C HIS A 531 0.96 10.88 36.71
N ALA A 532 1.42 10.39 35.56
CA ALA A 532 1.74 11.21 34.41
C ALA A 532 0.49 11.85 33.81
N VAL A 533 -0.73 11.43 34.13
CA VAL A 533 -1.96 12.15 33.77
C VAL A 533 -2.17 13.37 34.67
N ASP A 534 -2.08 13.19 35.99
CA ASP A 534 -2.49 14.20 36.97
C ASP A 534 -1.44 15.30 37.21
N GLN A 535 -0.15 14.98 37.02
CA GLN A 535 0.94 15.91 37.29
C GLN A 535 2.02 15.91 36.20
N THR A 536 2.62 17.09 36.00
CA THR A 536 3.81 17.21 35.16
C THR A 536 4.98 16.44 35.78
N CYS A 537 5.61 15.57 35.00
CA CYS A 537 6.69 14.71 35.45
C CYS A 537 7.70 14.46 34.31
N THR A 538 8.90 13.99 34.68
CA THR A 538 10.02 13.76 33.76
C THR A 538 9.73 12.67 32.70
N GLU A 539 8.90 11.71 33.08
CA GLU A 539 8.45 10.56 32.32
C GLU A 539 7.71 10.97 31.05
N ARG A 540 6.95 12.08 31.11
CA ARG A 540 6.29 12.66 29.93
C ARG A 540 7.30 13.01 28.83
N GLY A 541 8.48 13.52 29.22
CA GLY A 541 9.57 13.87 28.31
C GLY A 541 10.21 12.63 27.69
N ILE A 542 10.43 11.59 28.49
CA ILE A 542 10.98 10.31 28.05
C ILE A 542 10.05 9.65 27.01
N LEU A 543 8.74 9.55 27.31
CA LEU A 543 7.75 8.97 26.39
C LEU A 543 7.64 9.75 25.08
N LYS A 544 7.56 11.09 25.16
CA LYS A 544 7.58 11.94 23.97
C LYS A 544 8.84 11.67 23.16
N GLY A 545 9.98 11.54 23.83
CA GLY A 545 11.26 11.32 23.16
C GLY A 545 11.38 9.98 22.46
N LEU A 546 10.89 8.90 23.07
CA LEU A 546 10.81 7.58 22.45
C LEU A 546 10.00 7.63 21.16
N LYS A 547 8.85 8.32 21.17
CA LYS A 547 8.01 8.50 19.97
C LYS A 547 8.72 9.30 18.87
N TYR A 548 9.43 10.38 19.22
CA TYR A 548 10.24 11.11 18.25
C TYR A 548 11.41 10.28 17.69
N GLN A 549 11.99 9.38 18.49
CA GLN A 549 13.05 8.48 18.03
C GLN A 549 12.56 7.43 17.02
N GLN A 550 11.28 7.02 17.05
CA GLN A 550 10.75 6.05 16.08
C GLN A 550 10.93 6.52 14.63
N PHE A 551 10.78 7.83 14.36
CA PHE A 551 10.97 8.43 13.03
C PHE A 551 12.39 8.34 12.48
N ILE A 552 13.39 8.21 13.36
CA ILE A 552 14.82 8.14 12.99
C ILE A 552 15.45 6.77 13.30
N GLY A 553 14.66 5.82 13.81
CA GLY A 553 15.07 4.45 14.11
C GLY A 553 15.82 3.78 12.96
N PRO A 554 15.38 3.89 11.69
CA PRO A 554 16.11 3.31 10.55
C PRO A 554 17.55 3.83 10.39
N LEU A 555 17.81 5.11 10.70
CA LEU A 555 19.15 5.71 10.63
C LEU A 555 20.08 5.14 11.70
N ARG A 556 19.55 4.87 12.90
CA ARG A 556 20.28 4.24 13.99
C ARG A 556 20.77 2.84 13.63
N TYR A 557 19.90 2.02 13.03
CA TYR A 557 20.24 0.65 12.64
C TYR A 557 21.21 0.60 11.46
N ARG A 558 21.08 1.53 10.50
CA ARG A 558 21.91 1.55 9.30
C ARG A 558 23.27 2.21 9.51
N TYR A 559 23.38 3.20 10.40
CA TYR A 559 24.59 4.00 10.60
C TYR A 559 24.91 4.22 12.09
N THR A 560 25.11 3.14 12.83
CA THR A 560 25.21 3.16 14.31
C THR A 560 26.27 4.14 14.85
N ARG A 561 27.46 4.19 14.25
CA ARG A 561 28.52 5.13 14.65
C ARG A 561 28.14 6.58 14.35
N LEU A 562 27.65 6.85 13.15
CA LEU A 562 27.21 8.20 12.76
C LEU A 562 26.07 8.68 13.67
N TYR A 563 25.10 7.82 13.95
CA TYR A 563 24.01 8.10 14.88
C TYR A 563 24.54 8.38 16.29
N LYS A 564 25.45 7.55 16.82
CA LYS A 564 26.04 7.70 18.16
C LYS A 564 26.83 9.00 18.32
N TYR A 565 27.66 9.37 17.35
CA TYR A 565 28.45 10.62 17.43
C TYR A 565 27.62 11.84 17.05
N GLY A 566 26.76 11.72 16.03
CA GLY A 566 25.87 12.78 15.55
C GLY A 566 24.83 13.18 16.58
N SER A 567 24.16 12.22 17.24
CA SER A 567 23.21 12.51 18.33
C SER A 567 23.85 13.30 19.48
N ARG A 568 25.05 12.89 19.92
CA ARG A 568 25.80 13.60 20.97
C ARG A 568 26.17 15.02 20.57
N LEU A 569 26.52 15.24 19.30
CA LEU A 569 26.81 16.57 18.78
C LEU A 569 25.54 17.42 18.72
N LEU A 570 24.45 16.89 18.16
CA LEU A 570 23.16 17.58 18.05
C LEU A 570 22.57 17.97 19.41
N GLN A 571 22.66 17.08 20.40
CA GLN A 571 22.24 17.36 21.79
C GLN A 571 23.02 18.51 22.44
N ARG A 572 24.29 18.72 22.06
CA ARG A 572 25.09 19.86 22.54
C ARG A 572 24.76 21.16 21.83
N VAL A 573 24.29 21.07 20.57
CA VAL A 573 23.96 22.24 19.74
C VAL A 573 22.57 22.78 20.07
N SER A 574 21.60 21.94 20.42
CA SER A 574 20.25 22.39 20.79
C SER A 574 19.55 21.47 21.77
N SER A 575 18.86 22.07 22.74
CA SER A 575 17.95 21.36 23.67
C SER A 575 16.80 20.66 22.95
N ARG A 576 16.48 21.06 21.70
CA ARG A 576 15.46 20.39 20.88
C ARG A 576 15.81 18.95 20.50
N PHE A 577 17.08 18.55 20.59
CA PHE A 577 17.54 17.19 20.28
C PHE A 577 17.73 16.30 21.52
N GLN A 578 17.32 16.75 22.70
CA GLN A 578 17.42 15.96 23.94
C GLN A 578 16.60 14.66 23.87
N TYR A 579 15.56 14.60 23.04
CA TYR A 579 14.80 13.36 22.82
C TYR A 579 15.66 12.18 22.31
N LEU A 580 16.84 12.44 21.74
CA LEU A 580 17.73 11.42 21.21
C LEU A 580 18.38 10.52 22.29
N SER A 581 18.18 10.79 23.58
CA SER A 581 18.60 9.94 24.71
C SER A 581 17.47 9.16 25.38
N ALA A 582 16.23 9.32 24.92
CA ALA A 582 15.05 8.72 25.56
C ALA A 582 15.13 7.19 25.67
N ASP A 583 15.67 6.49 24.67
CA ASP A 583 15.91 5.04 24.67
C ASP A 583 16.89 4.54 25.74
N LYS A 584 17.71 5.44 26.31
CA LYS A 584 18.60 5.12 27.43
C LYS A 584 17.98 5.54 28.76
N GLU A 585 17.27 6.66 28.74
CA GLU A 585 16.60 7.20 29.91
C GLU A 585 15.46 6.29 30.37
N PHE A 586 14.71 5.69 29.44
CA PHE A 586 13.58 4.84 29.76
C PHE A 586 13.95 3.54 30.49
N PRO A 587 14.89 2.69 30.03
CA PRO A 587 15.33 1.53 30.79
C PRO A 587 15.91 1.90 32.16
N THR A 588 16.70 2.97 32.23
CA THR A 588 17.27 3.48 33.49
C THR A 588 16.17 3.90 34.47
N TRP A 589 15.12 4.54 33.97
CA TRP A 589 13.98 4.93 34.77
C TRP A 589 13.18 3.71 35.26
N CYS A 590 12.89 2.74 34.39
CA CYS A 590 12.22 1.49 34.76
C CYS A 590 13.01 0.72 35.82
N GLU A 591 14.33 0.62 35.68
CA GLU A 591 15.22 -0.02 36.65
C GLU A 591 15.13 0.68 38.01
N LYS A 592 15.21 2.01 38.05
CA LYS A 592 15.09 2.79 39.29
C LYS A 592 13.74 2.56 39.98
N LYS A 593 12.66 2.52 39.20
CA LYS A 593 11.30 2.29 39.70
C LYS A 593 11.10 0.87 40.21
N PHE A 594 11.63 -0.12 39.50
CA PHE A 594 11.65 -1.52 39.92
C PHE A 594 12.33 -1.68 41.28
N PHE A 595 13.54 -1.15 41.45
CA PHE A 595 14.25 -1.23 42.73
C PHE A 595 13.59 -0.43 43.85
N ALA A 596 12.86 0.64 43.53
CA ALA A 596 12.06 1.37 44.51
C ALA A 596 10.85 0.51 44.96
N ALA A 597 10.13 -0.10 44.02
CA ALA A 597 9.01 -0.99 44.31
C ALA A 597 9.42 -2.22 45.13
N LEU A 598 10.58 -2.81 44.82
CA LEU A 598 11.15 -3.91 45.63
C LEU A 598 11.43 -3.54 47.09
N LYS A 599 11.69 -2.26 47.36
CA LYS A 599 11.98 -1.75 48.71
C LYS A 599 10.73 -1.22 49.42
N ASP A 600 9.57 -1.26 48.77
CA ASP A 600 8.31 -0.81 49.37
C ASP A 600 7.88 -1.80 50.47
N PRO A 601 7.75 -1.35 51.74
CA PRO A 601 7.22 -2.19 52.80
C PRO A 601 5.82 -2.75 52.50
N GLN A 602 5.04 -2.06 51.66
CA GLN A 602 3.69 -2.46 51.25
C GLN A 602 3.66 -3.35 50.01
N LEU A 603 4.81 -3.71 49.43
CA LEU A 603 4.87 -4.57 48.25
C LEU A 603 4.11 -5.89 48.46
N ASN A 604 4.18 -6.43 49.68
CA ASN A 604 3.51 -7.68 50.05
C ASN A 604 1.99 -7.63 49.99
N GLU A 605 1.41 -6.43 50.10
CA GLU A 605 -0.03 -6.17 50.02
C GLU A 605 -0.46 -5.78 48.59
N SER A 606 0.49 -5.60 47.67
CA SER A 606 0.22 -5.23 46.28
C SER A 606 -0.10 -6.44 45.40
N HIS A 607 -0.97 -6.26 44.40
CA HIS A 607 -1.22 -7.23 43.32
C HIS A 607 -0.35 -6.99 42.08
N SER A 608 0.86 -6.44 42.28
CA SER A 608 1.73 -6.02 41.18
C SER A 608 2.51 -7.17 40.54
N LEU A 609 2.93 -7.01 39.28
CA LEU A 609 3.83 -7.97 38.62
C LEU A 609 5.14 -8.15 39.41
N VAL A 610 5.72 -7.06 39.93
CA VAL A 610 6.92 -7.11 40.79
C VAL A 610 6.70 -8.02 41.99
N ARG A 611 5.54 -7.90 42.68
CA ARG A 611 5.20 -8.78 43.81
C ARG A 611 5.05 -10.23 43.38
N HIS A 612 4.38 -10.51 42.26
CA HIS A 612 4.21 -11.86 41.74
C HIS A 612 5.55 -12.51 41.40
N LEU A 613 6.44 -11.78 40.71
CA LEU A 613 7.79 -12.25 40.38
C LEU A 613 8.65 -12.45 41.64
N TRP A 614 8.52 -11.58 42.63
CA TRP A 614 9.21 -11.73 43.92
C TRP A 614 8.74 -12.96 44.68
N LYS A 615 7.43 -13.21 44.71
CA LYS A 615 6.86 -14.43 45.32
C LYS A 615 7.36 -15.69 44.62
N LEU A 616 7.33 -15.71 43.28
CA LEU A 616 7.84 -16.82 42.50
C LEU A 616 9.33 -17.09 42.79
N LYS A 617 10.12 -16.03 42.95
CA LYS A 617 11.52 -16.15 43.36
C LYS A 617 11.68 -16.76 44.76
N GLU A 618 10.82 -16.42 45.72
CA GLU A 618 10.79 -17.00 47.07
C GLU A 618 10.34 -18.48 47.05
N ASP A 619 9.33 -18.80 46.23
CA ASP A 619 8.72 -20.14 46.14
C ASP A 619 9.61 -21.14 45.38
N VAL A 620 10.39 -20.69 44.39
CA VAL A 620 11.25 -21.54 43.52
C VAL A 620 12.70 -21.61 44.02
N ALA A 621 12.94 -21.38 45.33
CA ALA A 621 14.26 -21.20 45.96
C ALA A 621 15.28 -22.35 45.84
N HIS A 622 15.06 -23.38 45.02
CA HIS A 622 15.94 -24.54 44.89
C HIS A 622 16.80 -24.63 43.61
N ASP A 623 16.56 -23.84 42.55
CA ASP A 623 17.36 -23.92 41.30
C ASP A 623 18.01 -22.61 40.84
N GLY A 624 17.67 -21.46 41.44
CA GLY A 624 18.24 -20.16 41.09
C GLY A 624 17.80 -19.59 39.72
N SER A 625 16.75 -20.13 39.10
CA SER A 625 16.29 -19.78 37.74
C SER A 625 15.75 -18.35 37.60
N ILE A 626 15.25 -17.72 38.67
CA ILE A 626 14.71 -16.36 38.66
C ILE A 626 15.62 -15.43 39.48
N ASP A 627 16.40 -14.60 38.79
CA ASP A 627 17.25 -13.59 39.41
C ASP A 627 16.67 -12.17 39.28
N VAL A 628 17.25 -11.23 40.05
CA VAL A 628 16.78 -9.84 40.08
C VAL A 628 16.94 -9.15 38.71
N PRO A 629 18.03 -9.36 37.94
CA PRO A 629 18.14 -8.89 36.56
C PRO A 629 17.02 -9.39 35.64
N TYR A 630 16.65 -10.67 35.72
CA TYR A 630 15.54 -11.23 34.95
C TYR A 630 14.22 -10.55 35.30
N MET A 631 13.94 -10.38 36.59
CA MET A 631 12.74 -9.68 37.05
C MET A 631 12.69 -8.22 36.56
N ALA A 632 13.83 -7.51 36.57
CA ALA A 632 13.92 -6.14 36.06
C ALA A 632 13.69 -6.08 34.54
N ALA A 633 14.19 -7.07 33.79
CA ALA A 633 13.98 -7.17 32.36
C ALA A 633 12.50 -7.46 32.02
N GLU A 634 11.85 -8.36 32.75
CA GLU A 634 10.42 -8.66 32.60
C GLU A 634 9.56 -7.44 32.91
N VAL A 635 9.91 -6.66 33.94
CA VAL A 635 9.23 -5.39 34.27
C VAL A 635 9.38 -4.36 33.15
N LEU A 636 10.60 -4.19 32.62
CA LEU A 636 10.85 -3.29 31.50
C LEU A 636 10.04 -3.70 30.26
N ASP A 637 10.08 -4.98 29.89
CA ASP A 637 9.40 -5.50 28.70
C ASP A 637 7.88 -5.36 28.80
N ASN A 638 7.30 -5.65 29.97
CA ASN A 638 5.86 -5.50 30.18
C ASN A 638 5.41 -4.03 30.13
N ILE A 639 6.20 -3.10 30.69
CA ILE A 639 5.89 -1.66 30.62
C ILE A 639 6.00 -1.16 29.17
N ASP A 640 7.08 -1.51 28.46
CA ASP A 640 7.33 -1.07 27.08
C ASP A 640 6.28 -1.64 26.10
N ALA A 641 6.03 -2.95 26.17
CA ALA A 641 5.11 -3.63 25.27
C ALA A 641 3.65 -3.21 25.48
N ALA A 642 3.21 -3.08 26.74
CA ALA A 642 1.83 -2.73 27.02
C ALA A 642 1.56 -1.23 26.81
N GLU A 643 2.51 -0.32 27.09
CA GLU A 643 2.35 1.10 26.75
C GLU A 643 2.13 1.27 25.25
N ALA A 644 2.99 0.64 24.44
CA ALA A 644 2.89 0.71 22.98
C ALA A 644 1.58 0.10 22.47
N THR A 645 1.19 -1.07 23.00
CA THR A 645 -0.02 -1.78 22.58
C THR A 645 -1.29 -0.99 22.91
N ILE A 646 -1.40 -0.47 24.13
CA ILE A 646 -2.58 0.28 24.57
C ILE A 646 -2.65 1.62 23.82
N ALA A 647 -1.53 2.32 23.64
CA ALA A 647 -1.49 3.59 22.91
C ALA A 647 -1.97 3.43 21.46
N VAL A 648 -1.51 2.39 20.77
CA VAL A 648 -1.91 2.07 19.39
C VAL A 648 -3.38 1.65 19.33
N THR A 649 -3.82 0.76 20.22
CA THR A 649 -5.20 0.29 20.26
C THR A 649 -6.18 1.43 20.55
N ALA A 650 -5.88 2.28 21.52
CA ALA A 650 -6.70 3.44 21.86
C ALA A 650 -6.79 4.44 20.69
N THR A 651 -5.68 4.65 19.97
CA THR A 651 -5.65 5.53 18.80
C THR A 651 -6.55 5.01 17.68
N TYR A 652 -6.43 3.72 17.33
CA TYR A 652 -7.26 3.12 16.29
C TYR A 652 -8.72 3.00 16.69
N LEU A 653 -9.01 2.71 17.97
CA LEU A 653 -10.37 2.69 18.48
C LEU A 653 -11.04 4.06 18.36
N ILE A 654 -10.37 5.13 18.81
CA ILE A 654 -10.90 6.49 18.71
C ILE A 654 -11.13 6.84 17.24
N TRP A 655 -10.15 6.58 16.36
CA TRP A 655 -10.31 6.84 14.94
C TRP A 655 -11.49 6.09 14.33
N LYS A 656 -11.63 4.78 14.61
CA LYS A 656 -12.74 3.98 14.08
C LYS A 656 -14.09 4.43 14.62
N LEU A 657 -14.17 4.83 15.87
CA LEU A 657 -15.39 5.40 16.45
C LEU A 657 -15.74 6.77 15.87
N THR A 658 -14.77 7.55 15.38
CA THR A 658 -15.07 8.79 14.64
C THR A 658 -15.62 8.55 13.24
N GLU A 659 -15.24 7.43 12.61
CA GLU A 659 -15.79 7.01 11.31
C GLU A 659 -17.17 6.35 11.43
N ALA A 660 -17.54 5.90 12.64
CA ALA A 660 -18.77 5.16 12.91
C ALA A 660 -19.53 5.77 14.11
N PRO A 661 -20.09 6.99 13.95
CA PRO A 661 -20.72 7.75 15.03
C PRO A 661 -21.87 7.00 15.72
N GLU A 662 -22.56 6.11 15.01
CA GLU A 662 -23.61 5.25 15.56
C GLU A 662 -23.09 4.30 16.67
N TRP A 663 -21.87 3.78 16.53
CA TRP A 663 -21.24 2.95 17.55
C TRP A 663 -20.76 3.79 18.72
N LEU A 664 -20.26 5.00 18.46
CA LEU A 664 -19.90 5.95 19.51
C LEU A 664 -21.12 6.34 20.35
N ASP A 665 -22.26 6.62 19.71
CA ASP A 665 -23.50 6.96 20.42
C ASP A 665 -24.07 5.76 21.20
N LYS A 666 -23.95 4.54 20.66
CA LYS A 666 -24.31 3.32 21.38
C LYS A 666 -23.44 3.10 22.63
N ILE A 667 -22.13 3.26 22.51
CA ILE A 667 -21.20 3.17 23.65
C ILE A 667 -21.52 4.24 24.69
N ARG A 668 -21.81 5.47 24.27
CA ARG A 668 -22.24 6.55 25.18
C ARG A 668 -23.52 6.17 25.91
N GLN A 669 -24.54 5.66 25.22
CA GLN A 669 -25.79 5.22 25.84
C GLN A 669 -25.55 4.12 26.88
N GLU A 670 -24.73 3.11 26.54
CA GLU A 670 -24.34 2.03 27.46
C GLU A 670 -23.59 2.58 28.69
N LEU A 671 -22.71 3.58 28.52
CA LEU A 671 -22.00 4.22 29.63
C LEU A 671 -22.91 5.10 30.50
N PHE A 672 -23.85 5.83 29.90
CA PHE A 672 -24.74 6.76 30.62
C PHE A 672 -25.71 6.08 31.57
N VAL A 673 -26.04 4.81 31.33
CA VAL A 673 -26.94 4.02 32.18
C VAL A 673 -26.23 3.34 33.36
N LEU A 674 -24.90 3.38 33.41
CA LEU A 674 -24.15 2.79 34.51
C LEU A 674 -24.22 3.65 35.78
N PRO A 675 -24.24 3.02 36.97
CA PRO A 675 -24.14 3.77 38.23
C PRO A 675 -22.81 4.52 38.27
N LYS A 676 -22.84 5.78 38.71
CA LYS A 676 -21.65 6.62 38.83
C LYS A 676 -21.10 6.55 40.25
N GLN A 677 -19.78 6.57 40.37
CA GLN A 677 -19.07 6.78 41.62
C GLN A 677 -19.03 8.28 41.96
N ASP A 678 -18.45 8.62 43.11
CA ASP A 678 -18.38 10.00 43.62
C ASP A 678 -17.58 10.95 42.69
N ASP A 679 -16.73 10.40 41.83
CA ASP A 679 -15.99 11.12 40.78
C ASP A 679 -16.80 11.37 39.50
N GLY A 680 -18.07 10.91 39.48
CA GLY A 680 -18.97 11.03 38.33
C GLY A 680 -18.76 9.99 37.23
N CYS A 681 -17.85 9.02 37.41
CA CYS A 681 -17.52 7.98 36.45
C CYS A 681 -18.08 6.61 36.88
N PRO A 682 -18.46 5.72 35.94
CA PRO A 682 -18.85 4.35 36.29
C PRO A 682 -17.68 3.50 36.80
N PRO A 683 -17.95 2.50 37.67
CA PRO A 683 -16.93 1.53 38.07
C PRO A 683 -16.33 0.80 36.86
N PHE A 684 -15.00 0.62 36.86
CA PHE A 684 -14.30 -0.06 35.76
C PHE A 684 -14.81 -1.50 35.53
N SER A 685 -15.18 -2.21 36.60
CA SER A 685 -15.79 -3.54 36.52
C SER A 685 -17.13 -3.54 35.79
N ASP A 686 -17.95 -2.52 35.99
CA ASP A 686 -19.22 -2.35 35.29
C ASP A 686 -19.00 -1.94 33.83
N ILE A 687 -17.99 -1.10 33.55
CA ILE A 687 -17.61 -0.76 32.17
C ILE A 687 -17.22 -2.03 31.41
N TYR A 688 -16.34 -2.84 31.99
CA TYR A 688 -15.83 -4.06 31.36
C TYR A 688 -16.93 -5.12 31.13
N THR A 689 -17.90 -5.22 32.03
CA THR A 689 -18.93 -6.27 31.97
C THR A 689 -20.20 -5.85 31.22
N ARG A 690 -20.53 -4.56 31.20
CA ARG A 690 -21.84 -4.08 30.72
C ARG A 690 -21.75 -3.21 29.46
N VAL A 691 -20.59 -2.64 29.13
CA VAL A 691 -20.39 -1.85 27.91
C VAL A 691 -19.92 -2.75 26.78
N THR A 692 -20.80 -3.67 26.39
CA THR A 692 -20.49 -4.72 25.41
C THR A 692 -20.11 -4.17 24.04
N SER A 693 -20.63 -2.99 23.68
CA SER A 693 -20.27 -2.35 22.41
C SER A 693 -18.82 -1.85 22.42
N LEU A 694 -18.32 -1.37 23.56
CA LEU A 694 -16.92 -0.95 23.69
C LEU A 694 -15.97 -2.15 23.56
N GLU A 695 -16.29 -3.25 24.22
CA GLU A 695 -15.53 -4.50 24.13
C GLU A 695 -15.54 -5.07 22.70
N ALA A 696 -16.69 -5.05 22.03
CA ALA A 696 -16.79 -5.48 20.63
C ALA A 696 -15.94 -4.60 19.70
N CYS A 697 -15.98 -3.28 19.87
CA CYS A 697 -15.13 -2.36 19.10
C CYS A 697 -13.64 -2.58 19.39
N LEU A 698 -13.25 -2.81 20.65
CA LEU A 698 -11.88 -3.13 21.02
C LEU A 698 -11.41 -4.43 20.35
N ARG A 699 -12.19 -5.50 20.41
CA ARG A 699 -11.87 -6.78 19.76
C ARG A 699 -11.77 -6.64 18.25
N GLU A 700 -12.65 -5.84 17.65
CA GLU A 700 -12.63 -5.61 16.22
C GLU A 700 -11.40 -4.79 15.80
N VAL A 701 -11.02 -3.78 16.60
CA VAL A 701 -9.76 -3.04 16.42
C VAL A 701 -8.56 -3.99 16.54
N TYR A 702 -8.54 -4.88 17.53
CA TYR A 702 -7.48 -5.89 17.63
C TYR A 702 -7.47 -6.89 16.47
N ARG A 703 -8.63 -7.26 15.94
CA ARG A 703 -8.75 -8.13 14.76
C ARG A 703 -8.22 -7.45 13.49
N MET A 704 -8.52 -6.18 13.31
CA MET A 704 -8.10 -5.38 12.15
C MET A 704 -6.64 -4.90 12.25
N HIS A 705 -6.20 -4.59 13.46
CA HIS A 705 -4.89 -4.02 13.78
C HIS A 705 -4.24 -4.86 14.89
N PRO A 706 -3.89 -6.13 14.61
CA PRO A 706 -3.29 -7.00 15.59
C PRO A 706 -1.98 -6.39 16.09
N SER A 707 -1.93 -6.10 17.38
CA SER A 707 -0.73 -5.62 18.07
C SER A 707 -0.06 -6.84 18.73
N SER A 708 1.25 -6.99 18.55
CA SER A 708 2.00 -8.07 19.18
C SER A 708 2.19 -7.75 20.67
N SER A 709 1.74 -8.64 21.56
CA SER A 709 2.22 -8.65 22.95
C SER A 709 3.70 -9.06 22.98
N GLY A 710 4.43 -8.56 23.98
CA GLY A 710 5.89 -8.67 24.09
C GLY A 710 6.42 -10.11 24.05
N LYS A 711 7.26 -10.37 23.05
CA LYS A 711 8.59 -11.00 23.08
C LYS A 711 9.04 -11.12 21.62
N ASN A 712 9.65 -10.05 21.09
CA ASN A 712 10.42 -10.17 19.86
C ASN A 712 11.71 -10.92 20.19
N GLU A 713 11.68 -12.25 20.14
CA GLU A 713 12.90 -13.05 20.24
C GLU A 713 13.91 -12.54 19.20
N ARG A 714 15.02 -11.98 19.68
CA ARG A 714 16.13 -11.58 18.81
C ARG A 714 17.13 -12.71 18.80
N VAL A 715 17.24 -13.38 17.66
CA VAL A 715 18.29 -14.38 17.43
C VAL A 715 19.65 -13.68 17.48
N VAL A 716 20.42 -13.94 18.54
CA VAL A 716 21.82 -13.55 18.62
C VAL A 716 22.64 -14.70 18.02
N PRO A 717 23.33 -14.51 16.89
CA PRO A 717 24.07 -15.60 16.26
C PRO A 717 25.23 -16.10 17.13
N LEU A 718 25.47 -17.41 17.11
CA LEU A 718 26.58 -18.05 17.83
C LEU A 718 27.93 -17.41 17.45
N GLY A 719 28.66 -16.91 18.45
CA GLY A 719 29.95 -16.23 18.27
C GLY A 719 29.89 -14.71 18.08
N GLY A 720 28.72 -14.08 18.23
CA GLY A 720 28.55 -12.64 18.03
C GLY A 720 29.37 -11.76 18.99
N ARG A 721 30.40 -11.07 18.48
CA ARG A 721 30.83 -9.78 19.06
C ARG A 721 29.75 -8.75 18.76
N ILE A 722 29.31 -8.04 19.79
CA ILE A 722 28.42 -6.88 19.66
C ILE A 722 29.03 -5.91 18.64
N LEU A 723 28.33 -5.68 17.53
CA LEU A 723 28.67 -4.58 16.62
C LEU A 723 28.22 -3.26 17.29
N VAL A 724 29.22 -2.52 17.76
CA VAL A 724 29.12 -1.18 18.38
C VAL A 724 28.81 -0.08 17.37
#